data_AF-A0A8X8Z2I1-F1
#
_entry.id   AF-A0A8X8Z2I1-F1
#
_cell.length_a   1.000
_cell.length_b   1.000
_cell.length_c   1.000
_cell.angle_alpha   90.00
_cell.angle_beta   90.00
_cell.angle_gamma   90.00
#
_symmetry.space_group_name_H-M   'P 1'
#
loop_
_entity.id
_entity.type
_entity.pdbx_description
1 polymer ?
#
loop_
_entity_poly.entity_id
_entity_poly.type
_entity_poly.pdbx_seq_one_letter_code
_entity_poly.pdbx_strand_id
1 'polypeptide(L)'
;MGSKAASVLSRHLRSSTAAHRPAPPLAVKELTTTIFNHVRLGRLSKAISILFSSATPLPFSIYAHLFRICASSKAIIETRKLESHLVTFNPDPPVFLLNRAIESYGRCHCVNDAEELFDEMPSRDGGSWNAMLTAYSRNGKAEEALDLFAVMIGEGVSASEVTFANVLASCGSELDVWLSRQVHSLVVKYGFSGNVILESSIVDVYGKCGAMIDARRMFDEIVYPNVVSWNVIVRRYLEFGEGSEAVRMFSRMLELNVKPMNYTVSNAILACSSFGGLREGVQIHGFCCKINMERDGVVSNTLIDMYAKCGDLESARTIFDLPCSKNVISYTSMVSACAISGRMSEARELFDEMPERTVISWNVMMAGYTRTSDWEKALEFLILMRRSTRDVDHVTLGLFLNICAAIPDMNLGKQVHGYAYRHGFCSNVFVGNALLDMYGKCGNLTGARNCFYTMSHSRDEVSWNVLLTSFARRGMSEQAMLVFSEMLGEARPSKFTFGTMLAACANIFALDTGKQIHAFMIRHGYVLDIVMTGALVDMYSKCRSIAYATRVFDTASRKDVILVNSMILGCLHNGMSGRVFELLDAMEEEGVRPDHNTFRGALRACVCDGRVELGAKLFESMSENYYLLPHLEDYESMIELYGENGLMDELEAFVKKLPFEPTAAMLIKVFDFSRKYKWLKLGEWAADRLNDLNPSKVVVDLGRRGGPATVAGYGWRSKNGSELNPSELEIYCGDDVCFVLTWQASIGNDERQMQIPHRFDKAQGFCLSFSVDLFVFERLFFSSRVPECVYTLSLRFSRGDLLELRCLTLTAVCGIVQSRVLMDAVKQILICYSFTLSGKSIGEQGIEEITDKRVPCYRLLDDDGFLISGTTYEQLDKETTVKMYESMVSLQIMDTIFYEAQRQGRLSFYVTSTGEEAINIATAAALSPDDIILPQYREPGILLWRDFSMEEFASQCFGTKDGHGKGRQTPIHYGSKSHNFFTVSSPIATQLPQVAGVTYSLKMDGKEACEVAFTGDGGTSEGDFHASMNFAAVMEAPVLFVCRNNGWAIRNPISQQFRRDGVVVKGQGYGIRSIRVGGNGALAVYSAVRAAKEMVVREQKPVLVEALTYRVGHHSTPDDSTKYRSVSEIEQWKSSGNPMTRFRNWVQANGWWTDEQETELRGAIRKQVLKAIQVAEKTQKPSLKD
;
A
#
# COMPACT_ATOMS: atom_id res chain seq x y z
N MET A 1 0.70 -27.43 35.75
CA MET A 1 0.35 -28.63 36.53
C MET A 1 -1.08 -29.02 36.13
N GLY A 2 -1.46 -30.28 35.92
CA GLY A 2 -0.64 -31.49 36.06
C GLY A 2 -1.41 -32.74 36.50
N SER A 3 -2.62 -33.00 36.01
CA SER A 3 -3.26 -34.32 36.11
C SER A 3 -4.29 -34.54 35.01
N LYS A 4 -4.09 -35.58 34.18
CA LYS A 4 -5.11 -36.05 33.24
C LYS A 4 -6.24 -36.69 34.05
N ALA A 5 -7.40 -36.06 34.12
CA ALA A 5 -8.60 -36.76 34.56
C ALA A 5 -8.99 -37.72 33.44
N ALA A 6 -8.86 -39.03 33.66
CA ALA A 6 -9.35 -40.02 32.70
C ALA A 6 -10.88 -39.93 32.63
N SER A 7 -11.36 -39.54 31.45
CA SER A 7 -12.75 -39.23 31.11
C SER A 7 -13.73 -40.41 31.22
N VAL A 8 -15.01 -40.11 31.03
CA VAL A 8 -16.12 -41.07 31.15
C VAL A 8 -16.08 -42.12 30.03
N LEU A 9 -15.79 -41.73 28.78
CA LEU A 9 -15.64 -42.62 27.63
C LEU A 9 -14.51 -43.65 27.84
N SER A 10 -13.33 -43.17 28.25
CA SER A 10 -12.16 -44.03 28.47
C SER A 10 -12.33 -45.05 29.60
N ARG A 11 -13.22 -44.79 30.57
CA ARG A 11 -13.60 -45.75 31.62
C ARG A 11 -14.57 -46.83 31.14
N HIS A 12 -15.56 -46.49 30.31
CA HIS A 12 -16.59 -47.45 29.87
C HIS A 12 -16.08 -48.42 28.79
N LEU A 13 -15.23 -47.95 27.86
CA LEU A 13 -14.62 -48.82 26.83
C LEU A 13 -13.70 -49.92 27.40
N ARG A 14 -13.30 -49.81 28.67
CA ARG A 14 -12.50 -50.85 29.38
C ARG A 14 -13.34 -51.77 30.28
N SER A 15 -14.63 -51.51 30.48
CA SER A 15 -15.51 -52.32 31.33
C SER A 15 -16.49 -53.17 30.54
N SER A 16 -15.97 -54.07 29.70
CA SER A 16 -16.76 -54.98 28.87
C SER A 16 -17.35 -56.18 29.67
N THR A 17 -18.13 -55.93 30.72
CA THR A 17 -18.91 -56.97 31.44
C THR A 17 -20.13 -56.40 32.17
N ALA A 18 -21.20 -56.05 31.44
CA ALA A 18 -22.54 -55.92 32.02
C ALA A 18 -23.62 -56.23 30.97
N ALA A 19 -24.35 -57.33 31.15
CA ALA A 19 -25.49 -57.65 30.30
C ALA A 19 -26.68 -56.73 30.63
N HIS A 20 -27.26 -56.07 29.62
CA HIS A 20 -28.48 -55.29 29.78
C HIS A 20 -29.71 -56.05 29.24
N ARG A 21 -30.72 -56.21 30.11
CA ARG A 21 -32.07 -56.64 29.73
C ARG A 21 -32.84 -55.43 29.18
N PRO A 22 -33.64 -55.56 28.11
CA PRO A 22 -34.55 -54.50 27.68
C PRO A 22 -35.71 -54.33 28.67
N ALA A 23 -36.01 -53.07 29.02
CA ALA A 23 -37.22 -52.68 29.74
C ALA A 23 -38.42 -52.52 28.77
N PRO A 24 -39.68 -52.63 29.23
CA PRO A 24 -40.83 -52.69 28.33
C PRO A 24 -41.14 -51.35 27.61
N PRO A 25 -41.70 -51.38 26.38
CA PRO A 25 -41.86 -50.17 25.54
C PRO A 25 -42.76 -49.05 26.09
N LEU A 26 -43.66 -49.37 27.03
CA LEU A 26 -44.66 -48.43 27.53
C LEU A 26 -44.05 -47.28 28.35
N ALA A 27 -43.06 -47.56 29.20
CA ALA A 27 -42.46 -46.56 30.09
C ALA A 27 -41.71 -45.45 29.35
N VAL A 28 -41.04 -45.80 28.23
CA VAL A 28 -40.25 -44.84 27.44
C VAL A 28 -41.15 -43.78 26.78
N LYS A 29 -42.38 -44.14 26.41
CA LYS A 29 -43.35 -43.23 25.75
C LYS A 29 -43.89 -42.17 26.70
N GLU A 30 -44.18 -42.53 27.95
CA GLU A 30 -44.62 -41.59 28.99
C GLU A 30 -43.50 -40.63 29.42
N LEU A 31 -42.28 -41.14 29.61
CA LEU A 31 -41.09 -40.33 29.90
C LEU A 31 -40.81 -39.32 28.77
N THR A 32 -40.84 -39.78 27.52
CA THR A 32 -40.68 -38.93 26.33
C THR A 32 -41.70 -37.80 26.29
N THR A 33 -42.98 -38.11 26.54
CA THR A 33 -44.08 -37.13 26.55
C THR A 33 -43.90 -36.10 27.66
N THR A 34 -43.45 -36.54 28.84
CA THR A 34 -43.16 -35.66 30.00
C THR A 34 -42.01 -34.70 29.72
N ILE A 35 -40.93 -35.17 29.10
CA ILE A 35 -39.79 -34.34 28.68
C ILE A 35 -40.25 -33.28 27.67
N PHE A 36 -40.99 -33.66 26.62
CA PHE A 36 -41.50 -32.71 25.62
C PHE A 36 -42.45 -31.67 26.21
N ASN A 37 -43.29 -32.03 27.19
CA ASN A 37 -44.17 -31.08 27.88
C ASN A 37 -43.37 -30.04 28.69
N HIS A 38 -42.31 -30.46 29.40
CA HIS A 38 -41.44 -29.51 30.11
C HIS A 38 -40.64 -28.60 29.16
N VAL A 39 -40.18 -29.14 28.02
CA VAL A 39 -39.53 -28.37 26.96
C VAL A 39 -40.48 -27.31 26.37
N ARG A 40 -41.72 -27.69 26.03
CA ARG A 40 -42.75 -26.75 25.52
C ARG A 40 -43.10 -25.63 26.51
N LEU A 41 -42.98 -25.90 27.81
CA LEU A 41 -43.20 -24.91 28.88
C LEU A 41 -41.94 -24.08 29.21
N GLY A 42 -40.87 -24.16 28.41
CA GLY A 42 -39.61 -23.42 28.63
C GLY A 42 -38.76 -23.92 29.80
N ARG A 43 -39.08 -25.07 30.40
CA ARG A 43 -38.44 -25.60 31.62
C ARG A 43 -37.32 -26.60 31.30
N LEU A 44 -36.33 -26.17 30.50
CA LEU A 44 -35.24 -27.01 29.99
C LEU A 44 -34.47 -27.75 31.10
N SER A 45 -34.04 -27.04 32.14
CA SER A 45 -33.29 -27.60 33.27
C SER A 45 -34.06 -28.72 33.99
N LYS A 46 -35.39 -28.57 34.13
CA LYS A 46 -36.25 -29.59 34.73
C LYS A 46 -36.49 -30.77 33.79
N ALA A 47 -36.65 -30.54 32.49
CA ALA A 47 -36.73 -31.61 31.49
C ALA A 47 -35.46 -32.49 31.48
N ILE A 48 -34.28 -31.87 31.51
CA ILE A 48 -32.99 -32.58 31.50
C ILE A 48 -32.67 -33.20 32.88
N SER A 49 -33.13 -32.60 33.98
CA SER A 49 -33.04 -33.26 35.30
C SER A 49 -33.90 -34.54 35.37
N ILE A 50 -35.12 -34.53 34.81
CA ILE A 50 -35.98 -35.72 34.74
C ILE A 50 -35.36 -36.80 33.86
N LEU A 51 -34.75 -36.41 32.74
CA LEU A 51 -33.98 -37.31 31.87
C LEU A 51 -32.78 -37.92 32.61
N PHE A 52 -31.97 -37.10 33.30
CA PHE A 52 -30.76 -37.55 33.99
C PHE A 52 -31.05 -38.50 35.18
N SER A 53 -32.25 -38.40 35.77
CA SER A 53 -32.74 -39.34 36.79
C SER A 53 -33.34 -40.64 36.21
N SER A 54 -33.40 -40.81 34.88
CA SER A 54 -33.94 -42.01 34.25
C SER A 54 -32.86 -43.04 33.92
N ALA A 55 -33.13 -44.31 34.22
CA ALA A 55 -32.21 -45.44 34.00
C ALA A 55 -32.46 -46.17 32.66
N THR A 56 -32.94 -45.45 31.64
CA THR A 56 -33.40 -46.04 30.36
C THR A 56 -32.83 -45.30 29.15
N PRO A 57 -32.33 -46.01 28.12
CA PRO A 57 -31.93 -45.38 26.86
C PRO A 57 -33.14 -44.75 26.15
N LEU A 58 -32.93 -43.56 25.57
CA LEU A 58 -33.95 -42.82 24.82
C LEU A 58 -33.73 -42.91 23.30
N PRO A 59 -34.78 -42.75 22.48
CA PRO A 59 -34.65 -42.55 21.05
C PRO A 59 -33.71 -41.38 20.69
N PHE A 60 -32.79 -41.62 19.75
CA PHE A 60 -31.77 -40.64 19.31
C PHE A 60 -32.34 -39.29 18.84
N SER A 61 -33.56 -39.27 18.32
CA SER A 61 -34.29 -38.05 17.93
C SER A 61 -34.52 -37.08 19.11
N ILE A 62 -34.63 -37.59 20.35
CA ILE A 62 -34.82 -36.78 21.55
C ILE A 62 -33.51 -36.09 21.93
N TYR A 63 -32.38 -36.83 21.95
CA TYR A 63 -31.06 -36.24 22.20
C TYR A 63 -30.75 -35.13 21.18
N ALA A 64 -30.95 -35.39 19.89
CA ALA A 64 -30.72 -34.39 18.84
C ALA A 64 -31.58 -33.12 19.01
N HIS A 65 -32.82 -33.27 19.51
CA HIS A 65 -33.72 -32.14 19.79
C HIS A 65 -33.29 -31.36 21.03
N LEU A 66 -32.90 -32.05 22.10
CA LEU A 66 -32.46 -31.43 23.35
C LEU A 66 -31.12 -30.69 23.18
N PHE A 67 -30.11 -31.29 22.53
CA PHE A 67 -28.86 -30.57 22.23
C PHE A 67 -29.10 -29.31 21.40
N ARG A 68 -30.00 -29.35 20.40
CA ARG A 68 -30.37 -28.16 19.62
C ARG A 68 -30.95 -27.05 20.51
N ILE A 69 -31.74 -27.40 21.53
CA ILE A 69 -32.30 -26.43 22.47
C ILE A 69 -31.21 -25.89 23.40
N CYS A 70 -30.38 -26.75 24.01
CA CYS A 70 -29.26 -26.32 24.84
C CYS A 70 -28.31 -25.36 24.10
N ALA A 71 -28.01 -25.65 22.84
CA ALA A 71 -27.20 -24.82 21.95
C ALA A 71 -27.87 -23.46 21.64
N SER A 72 -29.21 -23.39 21.57
CA SER A 72 -29.95 -22.14 21.38
C SER A 72 -30.08 -21.30 22.66
N SER A 73 -30.12 -21.94 23.83
CA SER A 73 -30.25 -21.29 25.15
C SER A 73 -28.91 -21.11 25.88
N LYS A 74 -27.78 -21.44 25.24
CA LYS A 74 -26.43 -21.48 25.82
C LYS A 74 -26.35 -22.22 27.18
N ALA A 75 -27.07 -23.33 27.30
CA ALA A 75 -27.23 -24.07 28.56
C ALA A 75 -26.13 -25.14 28.73
N ILE A 76 -24.99 -24.75 29.30
CA ILE A 76 -23.80 -25.61 29.44
C ILE A 76 -24.00 -26.78 30.43
N ILE A 77 -24.61 -26.53 31.59
CA ILE A 77 -24.81 -27.56 32.64
C ILE A 77 -25.72 -28.68 32.11
N GLU A 78 -26.78 -28.28 31.40
CA GLU A 78 -27.71 -29.15 30.70
C GLU A 78 -27.05 -29.93 29.56
N THR A 79 -26.13 -29.32 28.80
CA THR A 79 -25.36 -29.98 27.73
C THR A 79 -24.51 -31.12 28.31
N ARG A 80 -23.73 -30.84 29.36
CA ARG A 80 -22.87 -31.84 30.04
C ARG A 80 -23.67 -33.02 30.60
N LYS A 81 -24.83 -32.76 31.21
CA LYS A 81 -25.73 -33.82 31.71
C LYS A 81 -26.29 -34.69 30.59
N LEU A 82 -26.64 -34.09 29.46
CA LEU A 82 -27.23 -34.79 28.32
C LEU A 82 -26.21 -35.69 27.59
N GLU A 83 -24.97 -35.20 27.43
CA GLU A 83 -23.85 -35.96 26.87
C GLU A 83 -23.45 -37.12 27.80
N SER A 84 -23.27 -36.86 29.10
CA SER A 84 -22.99 -37.91 30.08
C SER A 84 -24.05 -39.02 30.08
N HIS A 85 -25.34 -38.68 29.96
CA HIS A 85 -26.42 -39.68 29.83
C HIS A 85 -26.36 -40.44 28.49
N LEU A 86 -26.08 -39.76 27.37
CA LEU A 86 -25.91 -40.40 26.07
C LEU A 86 -24.83 -41.48 26.10
N VAL A 87 -23.64 -41.15 26.60
CA VAL A 87 -22.47 -42.04 26.71
C VAL A 87 -22.72 -43.19 27.70
N THR A 88 -23.37 -42.92 28.84
CA THR A 88 -23.62 -43.95 29.87
C THR A 88 -24.52 -45.08 29.36
N PHE A 89 -25.54 -44.76 28.56
CA PHE A 89 -26.54 -45.74 28.10
C PHE A 89 -26.30 -46.26 26.66
N ASN A 90 -25.32 -45.71 25.94
CA ASN A 90 -24.95 -46.14 24.58
C ASN A 90 -23.42 -46.26 24.50
N PRO A 91 -22.83 -47.47 24.59
CA PRO A 91 -21.38 -47.64 24.58
C PRO A 91 -20.72 -47.32 23.23
N ASP A 92 -21.49 -47.22 22.16
CA ASP A 92 -21.09 -46.68 20.85
C ASP A 92 -22.12 -45.63 20.40
N PRO A 93 -21.99 -44.36 20.83
CA PRO A 93 -22.94 -43.30 20.47
C PRO A 93 -22.84 -42.94 18.98
N PRO A 94 -23.97 -42.77 18.26
CA PRO A 94 -23.92 -42.34 16.87
C PRO A 94 -23.17 -41.03 16.66
N VAL A 95 -22.20 -41.02 15.73
CA VAL A 95 -21.31 -39.88 15.41
C VAL A 95 -22.09 -38.56 15.24
N PHE A 96 -23.26 -38.57 14.60
CA PHE A 96 -24.07 -37.36 14.40
C PHE A 96 -24.60 -36.73 15.71
N LEU A 97 -24.76 -37.49 16.79
CA LEU A 97 -25.13 -36.97 18.11
C LEU A 97 -23.92 -36.35 18.82
N LEU A 98 -22.75 -36.97 18.70
CA LEU A 98 -21.48 -36.43 19.22
C LEU A 98 -21.14 -35.11 18.51
N ASN A 99 -21.27 -35.06 17.18
CA ASN A 99 -21.13 -33.83 16.38
C ASN A 99 -22.10 -32.72 16.86
N ARG A 100 -23.31 -33.07 17.30
CA ARG A 100 -24.30 -32.11 17.83
C ARG A 100 -24.00 -31.67 19.27
N ALA A 101 -23.35 -32.51 20.08
CA ALA A 101 -22.82 -32.13 21.38
C ALA A 101 -21.66 -31.13 21.25
N ILE A 102 -20.70 -31.40 20.35
CA ILE A 102 -19.62 -30.48 19.96
C ILE A 102 -20.19 -29.12 19.52
N GLU A 103 -21.22 -29.10 18.66
CA GLU A 103 -21.88 -27.85 18.27
C GLU A 103 -22.49 -27.10 19.47
N SER A 104 -23.11 -27.82 20.42
CA SER A 104 -23.68 -27.24 21.63
C SER A 104 -22.61 -26.62 22.53
N TYR A 105 -21.49 -27.30 22.73
CA TYR A 105 -20.34 -26.78 23.48
C TYR A 105 -19.73 -25.54 22.83
N GLY A 106 -19.55 -25.55 21.51
CA GLY A 106 -19.07 -24.39 20.75
C GLY A 106 -19.98 -23.16 20.88
N ARG A 107 -21.32 -23.34 20.91
CA ARG A 107 -22.27 -22.24 21.15
C ARG A 107 -22.35 -21.77 22.62
N CYS A 108 -21.97 -22.63 23.55
CA CYS A 108 -21.83 -22.30 24.98
C CYS A 108 -20.50 -21.61 25.33
N HIS A 109 -19.61 -21.38 24.35
CA HIS A 109 -18.24 -20.87 24.55
C HIS A 109 -17.34 -21.80 25.39
N CYS A 110 -17.63 -23.10 25.43
CA CYS A 110 -16.86 -24.12 26.15
C CYS A 110 -16.08 -24.99 25.17
N VAL A 111 -15.11 -24.40 24.46
CA VAL A 111 -14.37 -25.08 23.40
C VAL A 111 -13.54 -26.25 23.92
N ASN A 112 -12.98 -26.16 25.13
CA ASN A 112 -12.17 -27.24 25.71
C ASN A 112 -13.00 -28.52 25.93
N ASP A 113 -14.27 -28.41 26.34
CA ASP A 113 -15.19 -29.57 26.44
C ASP A 113 -15.46 -30.19 25.06
N ALA A 114 -15.53 -29.36 24.01
CA ALA A 114 -15.71 -29.81 22.64
C ALA A 114 -14.47 -30.52 22.09
N GLU A 115 -13.29 -30.04 22.45
CA GLU A 115 -11.98 -30.61 22.12
C GLU A 115 -11.77 -31.98 22.79
N GLU A 116 -12.01 -32.07 24.12
CA GLU A 116 -11.97 -33.33 24.86
C GLU A 116 -12.94 -34.37 24.28
N LEU A 117 -14.18 -33.97 23.97
CA LEU A 117 -15.15 -34.87 23.34
C LEU A 117 -14.73 -35.30 21.92
N PHE A 118 -14.14 -34.40 21.13
CA PHE A 118 -13.65 -34.68 19.78
C PHE A 118 -12.45 -35.64 19.79
N ASP A 119 -11.52 -35.45 20.71
CA ASP A 119 -10.35 -36.32 20.93
C ASP A 119 -10.73 -37.75 21.34
N GLU A 120 -11.90 -37.91 21.97
CA GLU A 120 -12.40 -39.19 22.48
C GLU A 120 -13.37 -39.94 21.55
N MET A 121 -13.75 -39.33 20.42
CA MET A 121 -14.66 -39.97 19.47
C MET A 121 -14.07 -41.30 18.92
N PRO A 122 -14.79 -42.44 19.02
CA PRO A 122 -14.31 -43.73 18.50
C PRO A 122 -14.07 -43.73 16.98
N SER A 123 -14.81 -42.90 16.26
CA SER A 123 -14.62 -42.59 14.84
C SER A 123 -15.04 -41.15 14.56
N ARG A 124 -14.37 -40.49 13.61
CA ARG A 124 -14.64 -39.11 13.20
C ARG A 124 -15.05 -39.09 11.73
N ASP A 125 -16.10 -38.34 11.41
CA ASP A 125 -16.49 -38.06 10.03
C ASP A 125 -16.20 -36.59 9.66
N GLY A 126 -16.35 -36.22 8.39
CA GLY A 126 -16.20 -34.82 7.97
C GLY A 126 -17.14 -33.84 8.70
N GLY A 127 -18.25 -34.34 9.27
CA GLY A 127 -19.13 -33.59 10.15
C GLY A 127 -18.51 -33.30 11.52
N SER A 128 -17.74 -34.23 12.08
CA SER A 128 -16.97 -34.05 13.32
C SER A 128 -15.95 -32.94 13.18
N TRP A 129 -15.12 -33.00 12.13
CA TRP A 129 -14.12 -31.97 11.82
C TRP A 129 -14.77 -30.61 11.60
N ASN A 130 -15.84 -30.54 10.80
CA ASN A 130 -16.58 -29.30 10.56
C ASN A 130 -17.22 -28.73 11.84
N ALA A 131 -17.73 -29.57 12.75
CA ALA A 131 -18.30 -29.13 14.02
C ALA A 131 -17.23 -28.48 14.91
N MET A 132 -16.03 -29.08 14.97
CA MET A 132 -14.93 -28.55 15.75
C MET A 132 -14.31 -27.28 15.13
N LEU A 133 -14.09 -27.24 13.81
CA LEU A 133 -13.69 -26.02 13.09
C LEU A 133 -14.68 -24.86 13.29
N THR A 134 -15.99 -25.15 13.29
CA THR A 134 -17.04 -24.15 13.59
C THR A 134 -16.95 -23.68 15.04
N ALA A 135 -16.61 -24.56 15.99
CA ALA A 135 -16.45 -24.21 17.39
C ALA A 135 -15.23 -23.30 17.61
N TYR A 136 -14.08 -23.61 17.01
CA TYR A 136 -12.89 -22.75 17.07
C TYR A 136 -13.12 -21.38 16.43
N SER A 137 -13.56 -21.35 15.16
CA SER A 137 -13.78 -20.10 14.40
C SER A 137 -14.75 -19.14 15.09
N ARG A 138 -15.84 -19.64 15.70
CA ARG A 138 -16.82 -18.81 16.45
C ARG A 138 -16.33 -18.27 17.79
N ASN A 139 -15.25 -18.82 18.33
CA ASN A 139 -14.73 -18.47 19.66
C ASN A 139 -13.41 -17.69 19.60
N GLY A 140 -13.02 -17.18 18.42
CA GLY A 140 -11.79 -16.42 18.23
C GLY A 140 -10.51 -17.25 18.29
N LYS A 141 -10.63 -18.58 18.24
CA LYS A 141 -9.51 -19.54 18.20
C LYS A 141 -9.13 -19.81 16.75
N ALA A 142 -8.60 -18.80 16.07
CA ALA A 142 -8.35 -18.88 14.63
C ALA A 142 -7.11 -19.72 14.30
N GLU A 143 -6.03 -19.60 15.07
CA GLU A 143 -4.81 -20.43 14.97
C GLU A 143 -5.15 -21.92 15.12
N GLU A 144 -5.87 -22.31 16.19
CA GLU A 144 -6.25 -23.72 16.40
C GLU A 144 -7.20 -24.27 15.32
N ALA A 145 -8.02 -23.41 14.70
CA ALA A 145 -8.84 -23.81 13.55
C ALA A 145 -7.99 -24.11 12.29
N LEU A 146 -6.87 -23.40 12.11
CA LEU A 146 -5.99 -23.57 10.97
C LEU A 146 -5.10 -24.82 11.14
N ASP A 147 -4.60 -25.05 12.35
CA ASP A 147 -3.89 -26.28 12.71
C ASP A 147 -4.80 -27.51 12.56
N LEU A 148 -6.04 -27.45 13.08
CA LEU A 148 -7.00 -28.55 12.94
C LEU A 148 -7.34 -28.83 11.47
N PHE A 149 -7.39 -27.81 10.61
CA PHE A 149 -7.58 -27.98 9.17
C PHE A 149 -6.37 -28.66 8.52
N ALA A 150 -5.14 -28.32 8.91
CA ALA A 150 -3.93 -29.00 8.42
C ALA A 150 -3.93 -30.49 8.80
N VAL A 151 -4.33 -30.82 10.04
CA VAL A 151 -4.49 -32.22 10.50
C VAL A 151 -5.58 -32.95 9.71
N MET A 152 -6.75 -32.34 9.52
CA MET A 152 -7.87 -32.90 8.74
C MET A 152 -7.44 -33.32 7.33
N ILE A 153 -6.67 -32.46 6.64
CA ILE A 153 -6.14 -32.74 5.31
C ILE A 153 -5.02 -33.81 5.36
N GLY A 154 -4.19 -33.79 6.40
CA GLY A 154 -3.14 -34.80 6.63
C GLY A 154 -3.67 -36.22 6.85
N GLU A 155 -4.83 -36.35 7.53
CA GLU A 155 -5.56 -37.62 7.67
C GLU A 155 -6.35 -38.04 6.41
N GLY A 156 -6.30 -37.24 5.35
CA GLY A 156 -6.96 -37.53 4.06
C GLY A 156 -8.47 -37.26 4.03
N VAL A 157 -9.01 -36.53 5.02
CA VAL A 157 -10.44 -36.17 5.06
C VAL A 157 -10.71 -35.04 4.07
N SER A 158 -11.63 -35.26 3.13
CA SER A 158 -11.95 -34.28 2.09
C SER A 158 -12.60 -33.01 2.67
N ALA A 159 -12.02 -31.84 2.37
CA ALA A 159 -12.62 -30.55 2.68
C ALA A 159 -13.96 -30.35 1.95
N SER A 160 -14.90 -29.72 2.65
CA SER A 160 -16.23 -29.35 2.16
C SER A 160 -16.40 -27.83 2.09
N GLU A 161 -17.49 -27.36 1.50
CA GLU A 161 -17.87 -25.94 1.52
C GLU A 161 -17.85 -25.33 2.94
N VAL A 162 -18.43 -26.03 3.92
CA VAL A 162 -18.47 -25.58 5.32
C VAL A 162 -17.05 -25.53 5.92
N THR A 163 -16.16 -26.44 5.51
CA THR A 163 -14.75 -26.45 5.91
C THR A 163 -14.07 -25.17 5.44
N PHE A 164 -14.14 -24.88 4.14
CA PHE A 164 -13.51 -23.69 3.55
C PHE A 164 -14.10 -22.38 4.07
N ALA A 165 -15.41 -22.30 4.29
CA ALA A 165 -16.04 -21.10 4.86
C ALA A 165 -15.52 -20.78 6.27
N ASN A 166 -15.36 -21.79 7.15
CA ASN A 166 -14.78 -21.61 8.48
C ASN A 166 -13.29 -21.24 8.43
N VAL A 167 -12.52 -21.90 7.56
CA VAL A 167 -11.07 -21.64 7.40
C VAL A 167 -10.83 -20.23 6.86
N LEU A 168 -11.58 -19.78 5.85
CA LEU A 168 -11.53 -18.40 5.33
C LEU A 168 -11.96 -17.37 6.39
N ALA A 169 -12.95 -17.70 7.24
CA ALA A 169 -13.34 -16.85 8.36
C ALA A 169 -12.20 -16.69 9.38
N SER A 170 -11.50 -17.77 9.73
CA SER A 170 -10.32 -17.74 10.60
C SER A 170 -9.14 -16.97 9.98
N CYS A 171 -8.83 -17.18 8.69
CA CYS A 171 -7.82 -16.40 7.98
C CYS A 171 -8.13 -14.90 8.01
N GLY A 172 -9.40 -14.53 7.91
CA GLY A 172 -9.86 -13.13 7.99
C GLY A 172 -9.82 -12.54 9.39
N SER A 173 -9.73 -13.35 10.44
CA SER A 173 -9.50 -12.86 11.82
C SER A 173 -8.02 -12.56 12.06
N GLU A 174 -7.13 -13.40 11.53
CA GLU A 174 -5.67 -13.22 11.59
C GLU A 174 -5.13 -12.18 10.59
N LEU A 175 -5.96 -11.75 9.64
CA LEU A 175 -5.62 -10.82 8.55
C LEU A 175 -4.50 -11.31 7.61
N ASP A 176 -4.15 -12.61 7.63
CA ASP A 176 -3.11 -13.19 6.77
C ASP A 176 -3.61 -13.36 5.31
N VAL A 177 -3.13 -12.46 4.45
CA VAL A 177 -3.41 -12.47 3.00
C VAL A 177 -2.75 -13.65 2.26
N TRP A 178 -1.61 -14.15 2.72
CA TRP A 178 -0.89 -15.26 2.08
C TRP A 178 -1.55 -16.58 2.38
N LEU A 179 -1.94 -16.82 3.63
CA LEU A 179 -2.75 -17.98 4.00
C LEU A 179 -4.12 -17.94 3.29
N SER A 180 -4.75 -16.76 3.23
CA SER A 180 -5.99 -16.57 2.45
C SER A 180 -5.83 -16.94 0.98
N ARG A 181 -4.69 -16.60 0.34
CA ARG A 181 -4.37 -17.01 -1.05
C ARG A 181 -4.15 -18.52 -1.18
N GLN A 182 -3.53 -19.17 -0.20
CA GLN A 182 -3.37 -20.63 -0.19
C GLN A 182 -4.72 -21.34 -0.05
N VAL A 183 -5.57 -20.90 0.87
CA VAL A 183 -6.91 -21.45 1.09
C VAL A 183 -7.80 -21.22 -0.14
N HIS A 184 -7.78 -20.03 -0.74
CA HIS A 184 -8.46 -19.78 -2.02
C HIS A 184 -7.96 -20.71 -3.14
N SER A 185 -6.65 -20.94 -3.24
CA SER A 185 -6.09 -21.90 -4.20
C SER A 185 -6.59 -23.34 -3.95
N LEU A 186 -6.82 -23.71 -2.68
CA LEU A 186 -7.45 -24.99 -2.33
C LEU A 186 -8.94 -25.03 -2.71
N VAL A 187 -9.71 -23.96 -2.48
CA VAL A 187 -11.12 -23.86 -2.93
C VAL A 187 -11.24 -24.15 -4.44
N VAL A 188 -10.37 -23.53 -5.25
CA VAL A 188 -10.30 -23.77 -6.70
C VAL A 188 -9.87 -25.22 -7.00
N LYS A 189 -8.81 -25.73 -6.35
CA LYS A 189 -8.30 -27.10 -6.55
C LYS A 189 -9.34 -28.19 -6.23
N TYR A 190 -10.18 -27.98 -5.23
CA TYR A 190 -11.26 -28.90 -4.85
C TYR A 190 -12.54 -28.75 -5.70
N GLY A 191 -12.55 -27.86 -6.70
CA GLY A 191 -13.65 -27.72 -7.65
C GLY A 191 -14.83 -26.89 -7.14
N PHE A 192 -14.62 -26.04 -6.14
CA PHE A 192 -15.67 -25.17 -5.57
C PHE A 192 -15.81 -23.81 -6.29
N SER A 193 -15.11 -23.59 -7.40
CA SER A 193 -15.29 -22.42 -8.28
C SER A 193 -16.73 -22.34 -8.82
N GLY A 194 -17.34 -21.15 -8.79
CA GLY A 194 -18.75 -20.92 -9.11
C GLY A 194 -19.69 -21.04 -7.90
N ASN A 195 -19.19 -21.40 -6.71
CA ASN A 195 -19.99 -21.33 -5.49
C ASN A 195 -19.98 -19.89 -4.92
N VAL A 196 -21.07 -19.18 -5.19
CA VAL A 196 -21.30 -17.78 -4.76
C VAL A 196 -21.12 -17.57 -3.25
N ILE A 197 -21.38 -18.57 -2.40
CA ILE A 197 -21.19 -18.46 -0.94
C ILE A 197 -19.69 -18.39 -0.60
N LEU A 198 -18.90 -19.32 -1.15
CA LEU A 198 -17.44 -19.33 -0.95
C LEU A 198 -16.76 -18.14 -1.64
N GLU A 199 -17.20 -17.76 -2.83
CA GLU A 199 -16.71 -16.57 -3.52
C GLU A 199 -17.01 -15.30 -2.69
N SER A 200 -18.20 -15.20 -2.08
CA SER A 200 -18.51 -14.12 -1.13
C SER A 200 -17.59 -14.14 0.10
N SER A 201 -17.25 -15.32 0.63
CA SER A 201 -16.27 -15.45 1.72
C SER A 201 -14.84 -15.06 1.31
N ILE A 202 -14.45 -15.31 0.05
CA ILE A 202 -13.16 -14.90 -0.50
C ILE A 202 -13.10 -13.37 -0.69
N VAL A 203 -14.19 -12.75 -1.17
CA VAL A 203 -14.31 -11.27 -1.19
C VAL A 203 -14.25 -10.69 0.24
N ASP A 204 -14.90 -11.34 1.22
CA ASP A 204 -14.88 -10.92 2.62
C ASP A 204 -13.47 -10.96 3.21
N VAL A 205 -12.72 -12.04 2.96
CA VAL A 205 -11.36 -12.24 3.49
C VAL A 205 -10.35 -11.28 2.86
N TYR A 206 -10.34 -11.13 1.52
CA TYR A 206 -9.40 -10.22 0.87
C TYR A 206 -9.63 -8.77 1.26
N GLY A 207 -10.89 -8.35 1.43
CA GLY A 207 -11.18 -7.00 1.90
C GLY A 207 -10.77 -6.77 3.36
N LYS A 208 -10.86 -7.79 4.25
CA LYS A 208 -10.33 -7.69 5.63
C LYS A 208 -8.81 -7.52 5.64
N CYS A 209 -8.11 -8.31 4.82
CA CYS A 209 -6.66 -8.21 4.64
C CYS A 209 -6.19 -6.93 3.91
N GLY A 210 -7.07 -5.96 3.63
CA GLY A 210 -6.74 -4.74 2.88
C GLY A 210 -6.42 -4.95 1.40
N ALA A 211 -6.53 -6.17 0.89
CA ALA A 211 -6.29 -6.52 -0.51
C ALA A 211 -7.50 -6.17 -1.38
N MET A 212 -7.92 -4.90 -1.35
CA MET A 212 -9.19 -4.44 -1.92
C MET A 212 -9.28 -4.64 -3.45
N ILE A 213 -8.14 -4.64 -4.15
CA ILE A 213 -8.05 -4.94 -5.59
C ILE A 213 -8.33 -6.43 -5.87
N ASP A 214 -7.81 -7.35 -5.04
CA ASP A 214 -8.12 -8.77 -5.16
C ASP A 214 -9.59 -9.02 -4.79
N ALA A 215 -10.11 -8.40 -3.73
CA ALA A 215 -11.53 -8.48 -3.36
C ALA A 215 -12.46 -7.96 -4.46
N ARG A 216 -12.09 -6.85 -5.12
CA ARG A 216 -12.77 -6.30 -6.30
C ARG A 216 -12.82 -7.30 -7.45
N ARG A 217 -11.67 -7.87 -7.82
CA ARG A 217 -11.57 -8.84 -8.92
C ARG A 217 -12.42 -10.06 -8.63
N MET A 218 -12.30 -10.64 -7.43
CA MET A 218 -13.09 -11.80 -7.04
C MET A 218 -14.59 -11.52 -7.06
N PHE A 219 -15.04 -10.30 -6.73
CA PHE A 219 -16.45 -9.94 -6.83
C PHE A 219 -16.93 -9.85 -8.30
N ASP A 220 -16.13 -9.29 -9.22
CA ASP A 220 -16.50 -9.22 -10.64
C ASP A 220 -16.46 -10.59 -11.36
N GLU A 221 -15.75 -11.58 -10.80
CA GLU A 221 -15.76 -12.96 -11.29
C GLU A 221 -17.03 -13.74 -10.88
N ILE A 222 -17.79 -13.26 -9.88
CA ILE A 222 -19.07 -13.89 -9.48
C ILE A 222 -20.11 -13.65 -10.58
N VAL A 223 -20.49 -14.71 -11.29
CA VAL A 223 -21.43 -14.64 -12.43
C VAL A 223 -22.83 -14.15 -12.01
N TYR A 224 -23.29 -14.53 -10.81
CA TYR A 224 -24.61 -14.15 -10.27
C TYR A 224 -24.48 -13.64 -8.81
N PRO A 225 -24.03 -12.39 -8.59
CA PRO A 225 -23.81 -11.86 -7.25
C PRO A 225 -25.13 -11.70 -6.49
N ASN A 226 -25.27 -12.45 -5.38
CA ASN A 226 -26.46 -12.40 -4.52
C ASN A 226 -26.40 -11.22 -3.51
N VAL A 227 -27.50 -10.97 -2.78
CA VAL A 227 -27.60 -9.88 -1.80
C VAL A 227 -26.47 -9.89 -0.76
N VAL A 228 -25.97 -11.08 -0.38
CA VAL A 228 -24.86 -11.22 0.59
C VAL A 228 -23.55 -10.73 -0.03
N SER A 229 -23.23 -11.13 -1.26
CA SER A 229 -22.02 -10.67 -1.96
C SER A 229 -21.99 -9.15 -2.13
N TRP A 230 -23.12 -8.53 -2.50
CA TRP A 230 -23.26 -7.06 -2.59
C TRP A 230 -23.06 -6.39 -1.24
N ASN A 231 -23.63 -6.95 -0.16
CA ASN A 231 -23.43 -6.44 1.18
C ASN A 231 -21.96 -6.52 1.62
N VAL A 232 -21.26 -7.61 1.27
CA VAL A 232 -19.82 -7.77 1.57
C VAL A 232 -18.99 -6.73 0.84
N ILE A 233 -19.14 -6.54 -0.48
CA ILE A 233 -18.29 -5.62 -1.23
C ILE A 233 -18.54 -4.15 -0.84
N VAL A 234 -19.79 -3.74 -0.62
CA VAL A 234 -20.13 -2.38 -0.14
C VAL A 234 -19.54 -2.14 1.25
N ARG A 235 -19.66 -3.12 2.16
CA ARG A 235 -19.06 -3.04 3.50
C ARG A 235 -17.53 -2.96 3.46
N ARG A 236 -16.88 -3.74 2.59
CA ARG A 236 -15.42 -3.76 2.49
C ARG A 236 -14.86 -2.44 1.97
N TYR A 237 -15.48 -1.83 0.96
CA TYR A 237 -15.09 -0.48 0.52
C TYR A 237 -15.30 0.58 1.63
N LEU A 238 -16.40 0.51 2.38
CA LEU A 238 -16.64 1.39 3.52
C LEU A 238 -15.56 1.25 4.61
N GLU A 239 -15.27 0.03 5.05
CA GLU A 239 -14.27 -0.26 6.08
C GLU A 239 -12.83 0.07 5.64
N PHE A 240 -12.54 -0.02 4.33
CA PHE A 240 -11.26 0.36 3.74
C PHE A 240 -11.10 1.89 3.58
N GLY A 241 -12.17 2.67 3.77
CA GLY A 241 -12.18 4.14 3.68
C GLY A 241 -12.61 4.72 2.33
N GLU A 242 -12.82 3.87 1.31
CA GLU A 242 -13.21 4.26 -0.05
C GLU A 242 -14.74 4.38 -0.17
N GLY A 243 -15.31 5.36 0.55
CA GLY A 243 -16.76 5.55 0.65
C GLY A 243 -17.44 5.85 -0.69
N SER A 244 -16.76 6.56 -1.61
CA SER A 244 -17.26 6.83 -2.96
C SER A 244 -17.49 5.53 -3.76
N GLU A 245 -16.56 4.58 -3.68
CA GLU A 245 -16.66 3.28 -4.33
C GLU A 245 -17.70 2.38 -3.67
N ALA A 246 -17.88 2.47 -2.34
CA ALA A 246 -18.98 1.78 -1.64
C ALA A 246 -20.35 2.27 -2.14
N VAL A 247 -20.55 3.58 -2.30
CA VAL A 247 -21.77 4.17 -2.87
C VAL A 247 -21.95 3.77 -4.33
N ARG A 248 -20.89 3.82 -5.16
CA ARG A 248 -20.92 3.37 -6.56
C ARG A 248 -21.35 1.91 -6.67
N MET A 249 -20.89 1.06 -5.75
CA MET A 249 -21.28 -0.35 -5.72
C MET A 249 -22.71 -0.59 -5.25
N PHE A 250 -23.20 0.23 -4.31
CA PHE A 250 -24.63 0.26 -3.98
C PHE A 250 -25.48 0.70 -5.18
N SER A 251 -25.07 1.73 -5.94
CA SER A 251 -25.75 2.15 -7.16
C SER A 251 -25.82 1.04 -8.22
N ARG A 252 -24.69 0.35 -8.48
CA ARG A 252 -24.63 -0.79 -9.42
C ARG A 252 -25.52 -1.96 -8.99
N MET A 253 -25.69 -2.18 -7.68
CA MET A 253 -26.64 -3.16 -7.14
C MET A 253 -28.09 -2.83 -7.52
N LEU A 254 -28.46 -1.55 -7.42
CA LEU A 254 -29.80 -1.06 -7.75
C LEU A 254 -30.07 -1.06 -9.27
N GLU A 255 -29.08 -0.70 -10.09
CA GLU A 255 -29.15 -0.77 -11.56
C GLU A 255 -29.47 -2.20 -12.05
N LEU A 256 -28.92 -3.21 -11.37
CA LEU A 256 -29.17 -4.63 -11.62
C LEU A 256 -30.46 -5.15 -10.95
N ASN A 257 -31.29 -4.26 -10.40
CA ASN A 257 -32.56 -4.56 -9.73
C ASN A 257 -32.44 -5.53 -8.53
N VAL A 258 -31.26 -5.61 -7.90
CA VAL A 258 -31.05 -6.47 -6.71
C VAL A 258 -31.53 -5.71 -5.47
N LYS A 259 -32.57 -6.22 -4.81
CA LYS A 259 -33.14 -5.57 -3.62
C LYS A 259 -32.13 -5.60 -2.45
N PRO A 260 -31.72 -4.44 -1.88
CA PRO A 260 -30.78 -4.41 -0.78
C PRO A 260 -31.42 -4.81 0.55
N MET A 261 -30.59 -5.29 1.48
CA MET A 261 -30.97 -5.46 2.89
C MET A 261 -30.67 -4.18 3.70
N ASN A 262 -31.31 -4.04 4.86
CA ASN A 262 -31.22 -2.87 5.74
C ASN A 262 -29.76 -2.49 6.02
N TYR A 263 -28.91 -3.48 6.31
CA TYR A 263 -27.47 -3.29 6.54
C TYR A 263 -26.71 -2.76 5.31
N THR A 264 -27.06 -3.18 4.09
CA THR A 264 -26.40 -2.68 2.86
C THR A 264 -26.76 -1.22 2.60
N VAL A 265 -28.02 -0.85 2.83
CA VAL A 265 -28.51 0.53 2.77
C VAL A 265 -27.79 1.39 3.82
N SER A 266 -27.72 0.94 5.08
CA SER A 266 -26.97 1.62 6.14
C SER A 266 -25.48 1.77 5.83
N ASN A 267 -24.83 0.76 5.24
CA ASN A 267 -23.43 0.86 4.83
C ASN A 267 -23.23 1.92 3.72
N ALA A 268 -24.15 2.01 2.75
CA ALA A 268 -24.09 3.04 1.70
C ALA A 268 -24.34 4.46 2.26
N ILE A 269 -25.21 4.60 3.27
CA ILE A 269 -25.47 5.86 3.97
C ILE A 269 -24.25 6.27 4.82
N LEU A 270 -23.64 5.34 5.55
CA LEU A 270 -22.37 5.57 6.27
C LEU A 270 -21.23 5.93 5.33
N ALA A 271 -21.19 5.36 4.13
CA ALA A 271 -20.20 5.72 3.13
C ALA A 271 -20.37 7.17 2.68
N CYS A 272 -21.60 7.66 2.48
CA CYS A 272 -21.83 9.09 2.22
C CYS A 272 -21.30 9.98 3.36
N SER A 273 -21.41 9.54 4.61
CA SER A 273 -20.95 10.30 5.78
C SER A 273 -19.42 10.37 5.91
N SER A 274 -18.66 9.44 5.31
CA SER A 274 -17.19 9.43 5.40
C SER A 274 -16.49 10.38 4.43
N PHE A 275 -17.10 10.70 3.28
CA PHE A 275 -16.57 11.67 2.30
C PHE A 275 -17.39 12.96 2.16
N GLY A 276 -18.42 13.16 2.99
CA GLY A 276 -19.29 14.35 2.95
C GLY A 276 -20.25 14.39 1.75
N GLY A 277 -20.63 13.21 1.23
CA GLY A 277 -21.49 13.03 0.06
C GLY A 277 -22.96 13.32 0.33
N LEU A 278 -23.31 14.57 0.69
CA LEU A 278 -24.69 14.96 1.01
C LEU A 278 -25.66 14.68 -0.16
N ARG A 279 -25.22 14.90 -1.40
CA ARG A 279 -26.05 14.69 -2.60
C ARG A 279 -26.41 13.21 -2.77
N GLU A 280 -25.41 12.35 -2.65
CA GLU A 280 -25.54 10.90 -2.74
C GLU A 280 -26.39 10.36 -1.57
N GLY A 281 -26.15 10.88 -0.35
CA GLY A 281 -26.94 10.56 0.84
C GLY A 281 -28.42 10.93 0.71
N VAL A 282 -28.74 12.11 0.17
CA VAL A 282 -30.12 12.55 -0.13
C VAL A 282 -30.78 11.65 -1.18
N GLN A 283 -30.04 11.20 -2.21
CA GLN A 283 -30.56 10.26 -3.21
C GLN A 283 -30.89 8.90 -2.60
N ILE A 284 -30.01 8.37 -1.75
CA ILE A 284 -30.23 7.10 -1.03
C ILE A 284 -31.39 7.25 -0.05
N HIS A 285 -31.51 8.37 0.67
CA HIS A 285 -32.66 8.65 1.54
C HIS A 285 -33.98 8.66 0.74
N GLY A 286 -34.03 9.36 -0.39
CA GLY A 286 -35.19 9.35 -1.28
C GLY A 286 -35.53 7.96 -1.85
N PHE A 287 -34.54 7.08 -2.00
CA PHE A 287 -34.76 5.66 -2.29
C PHE A 287 -35.33 4.91 -1.09
N CYS A 288 -34.80 5.10 0.13
CA CYS A 288 -35.32 4.50 1.37
C CYS A 288 -36.82 4.79 1.56
N CYS A 289 -37.24 6.05 1.36
CA CYS A 289 -38.65 6.45 1.46
C CYS A 289 -39.56 5.73 0.44
N LYS A 290 -39.08 5.51 -0.79
CA LYS A 290 -39.84 4.81 -1.84
C LYS A 290 -40.08 3.33 -1.52
N ILE A 291 -39.23 2.73 -0.69
CA ILE A 291 -39.31 1.31 -0.29
C ILE A 291 -39.73 1.12 1.17
N ASN A 292 -40.17 2.19 1.84
CA ASN A 292 -40.64 2.21 3.23
C ASN A 292 -39.58 1.63 4.22
N MET A 293 -38.30 1.91 3.99
CA MET A 293 -37.18 1.51 4.86
C MET A 293 -36.75 2.59 5.86
N GLU A 294 -37.25 3.82 5.74
CA GLU A 294 -37.01 4.92 6.68
C GLU A 294 -37.53 4.66 8.11
N ARG A 295 -38.42 3.67 8.27
CA ARG A 295 -38.95 3.22 9.56
C ARG A 295 -38.09 2.15 10.25
N ASP A 296 -37.08 1.61 9.57
CA ASP A 296 -36.14 0.70 10.20
C ASP A 296 -35.19 1.47 11.10
N GLY A 297 -35.10 1.07 12.37
CA GLY A 297 -34.30 1.81 13.37
C GLY A 297 -32.80 1.87 13.06
N VAL A 298 -32.25 0.92 12.29
CA VAL A 298 -30.84 0.98 11.87
C VAL A 298 -30.68 2.02 10.77
N VAL A 299 -31.57 2.00 9.77
CA VAL A 299 -31.57 2.95 8.65
C VAL A 299 -31.86 4.38 9.14
N SER A 300 -32.85 4.59 10.01
CA SER A 300 -33.16 5.94 10.54
C SER A 300 -31.99 6.52 11.34
N ASN A 301 -31.34 5.72 12.17
CA ASN A 301 -30.17 6.15 12.95
C ASN A 301 -28.97 6.47 12.03
N THR A 302 -28.76 5.70 10.96
CA THR A 302 -27.68 5.98 9.99
C THR A 302 -27.97 7.21 9.12
N LEU A 303 -29.23 7.48 8.77
CA LEU A 303 -29.60 8.72 8.09
C LEU A 303 -29.31 9.95 8.96
N ILE A 304 -29.66 9.91 10.24
CA ILE A 304 -29.36 11.00 11.20
C ILE A 304 -27.84 11.25 11.27
N ASP A 305 -27.02 10.20 11.42
CA ASP A 305 -25.55 10.32 11.45
C ASP A 305 -24.96 10.86 10.13
N MET A 306 -25.51 10.47 8.98
CA MET A 306 -25.06 10.95 7.68
C MET A 306 -25.38 12.43 7.46
N TYR A 307 -26.62 12.85 7.69
CA TYR A 307 -27.02 14.25 7.56
C TYR A 307 -26.25 15.15 8.54
N ALA A 308 -26.09 14.70 9.79
CA ALA A 308 -25.25 15.34 10.80
C ALA A 308 -23.80 15.58 10.33
N LYS A 309 -23.11 14.53 9.87
CA LYS A 309 -21.71 14.62 9.41
C LYS A 309 -21.55 15.42 8.11
N CYS A 310 -22.58 15.46 7.27
CA CYS A 310 -22.62 16.29 6.08
C CYS A 310 -23.02 17.75 6.36
N GLY A 311 -23.30 18.12 7.62
CA GLY A 311 -23.59 19.50 8.05
C GLY A 311 -25.07 19.93 7.92
N ASP A 312 -25.95 19.09 7.38
CA ASP A 312 -27.39 19.38 7.28
C ASP A 312 -28.12 18.85 8.52
N LEU A 313 -28.11 19.66 9.57
CA LEU A 313 -28.73 19.30 10.84
C LEU A 313 -30.25 19.47 10.85
N GLU A 314 -30.83 20.22 9.92
CA GLU A 314 -32.29 20.37 9.81
C GLU A 314 -32.94 19.09 9.28
N SER A 315 -32.36 18.47 8.25
CA SER A 315 -32.76 17.14 7.80
C SER A 315 -32.54 16.08 8.87
N ALA A 316 -31.40 16.11 9.57
CA ALA A 316 -31.12 15.20 10.69
C ALA A 316 -32.18 15.32 11.81
N ARG A 317 -32.52 16.55 12.20
CA ARG A 317 -33.55 16.86 13.19
C ARG A 317 -34.94 16.35 12.76
N THR A 318 -35.30 16.58 11.50
CA THR A 318 -36.58 16.13 10.92
C THR A 318 -36.76 14.61 11.03
N ILE A 319 -35.70 13.84 10.80
CA ILE A 319 -35.72 12.37 10.93
C ILE A 319 -35.71 11.94 12.40
N PHE A 320 -34.98 12.66 13.26
CA PHE A 320 -34.92 12.41 14.70
C PHE A 320 -36.27 12.65 15.40
N ASP A 321 -37.07 13.62 14.97
CA ASP A 321 -38.37 13.90 15.59
C ASP A 321 -39.49 12.92 15.17
N LEU A 322 -39.21 11.95 14.29
CA LEU A 322 -40.14 10.85 13.98
C LEU A 322 -40.34 9.91 15.19
N PRO A 323 -41.58 9.45 15.50
CA PRO A 323 -41.84 8.61 16.67
C PRO A 323 -41.09 7.26 16.70
N CYS A 324 -40.63 6.76 15.55
CA CYS A 324 -39.96 5.47 15.42
C CYS A 324 -38.42 5.54 15.48
N SER A 325 -37.82 6.75 15.43
CA SER A 325 -36.37 6.92 15.42
C SER A 325 -35.79 7.25 16.80
N LYS A 326 -36.58 7.74 17.77
CA LYS A 326 -36.10 8.15 19.10
C LYS A 326 -35.65 6.96 19.97
N ASN A 327 -34.34 6.83 20.15
CA ASN A 327 -33.64 5.83 20.96
C ASN A 327 -32.29 6.39 21.43
N VAL A 328 -31.60 5.73 22.36
CA VAL A 328 -30.33 6.22 22.94
C VAL A 328 -29.26 6.51 21.87
N ILE A 329 -29.22 5.73 20.78
CA ILE A 329 -28.27 5.93 19.68
C ILE A 329 -28.61 7.21 18.91
N SER A 330 -29.87 7.43 18.51
CA SER A 330 -30.27 8.61 17.75
C SER A 330 -30.12 9.92 18.54
N TYR A 331 -30.41 9.90 19.85
CA TYR A 331 -30.08 11.01 20.74
C TYR A 331 -28.56 11.26 20.78
N THR A 332 -27.73 10.22 20.93
CA THR A 332 -26.26 10.36 20.96
C THR A 332 -25.72 10.94 19.64
N SER A 333 -26.25 10.50 18.48
CA SER A 333 -25.90 11.05 17.17
C SER A 333 -26.28 12.53 17.04
N MET A 334 -27.50 12.93 17.44
CA MET A 334 -27.91 14.34 17.40
C MET A 334 -27.11 15.23 18.36
N VAL A 335 -26.89 14.79 19.59
CA VAL A 335 -26.04 15.51 20.56
C VAL A 335 -24.63 15.69 20.01
N SER A 336 -24.07 14.65 19.37
CA SER A 336 -22.74 14.73 18.73
C SER A 336 -22.72 15.69 17.55
N ALA A 337 -23.76 15.68 16.72
CA ALA A 337 -23.92 16.59 15.59
C ALA A 337 -23.97 18.06 16.03
N CYS A 338 -24.81 18.38 17.00
CA CYS A 338 -24.95 19.73 17.55
C CYS A 338 -23.66 20.19 18.25
N ALA A 339 -22.98 19.30 18.97
CA ALA A 339 -21.69 19.60 19.62
C ALA A 339 -20.55 19.85 18.61
N ILE A 340 -20.46 19.06 17.53
CA ILE A 340 -19.50 19.28 16.43
C ILE A 340 -19.76 20.61 15.73
N SER A 341 -21.03 20.98 15.58
CA SER A 341 -21.48 22.23 14.94
C SER A 341 -21.47 23.45 15.86
N GLY A 342 -20.90 23.33 17.07
CA GLY A 342 -20.80 24.43 18.04
C GLY A 342 -22.12 24.83 18.73
N ARG A 343 -23.25 24.18 18.40
CA ARG A 343 -24.57 24.45 19.03
C ARG A 343 -24.70 23.73 20.36
N MET A 344 -23.84 24.11 21.31
CA MET A 344 -23.74 23.47 22.63
C MET A 344 -24.99 23.64 23.50
N SER A 345 -25.84 24.64 23.26
CA SER A 345 -27.14 24.79 23.91
C SER A 345 -28.12 23.68 23.48
N GLU A 346 -28.35 23.52 22.17
CA GLU A 346 -29.20 22.46 21.61
C GLU A 346 -28.67 21.07 21.98
N ALA A 347 -27.35 20.88 21.92
CA ALA A 347 -26.71 19.63 22.35
C ALA A 347 -27.00 19.33 23.85
N ARG A 348 -27.00 20.36 24.70
CA ARG A 348 -27.28 20.23 26.13
C ARG A 348 -28.75 19.94 26.42
N GLU A 349 -29.67 20.59 25.72
CA GLU A 349 -31.12 20.32 25.81
C GLU A 349 -31.44 18.87 25.42
N LEU A 350 -30.94 18.42 24.26
CA LEU A 350 -31.11 17.04 23.79
C LEU A 350 -30.46 16.02 24.74
N PHE A 351 -29.29 16.34 25.30
CA PHE A 351 -28.63 15.50 26.31
C PHE A 351 -29.49 15.38 27.58
N ASP A 352 -30.16 16.46 27.98
CA ASP A 352 -30.99 16.46 29.18
C ASP A 352 -32.34 15.75 28.99
N GLU A 353 -32.88 15.74 27.78
CA GLU A 353 -34.03 14.92 27.36
C GLU A 353 -33.73 13.42 27.24
N MET A 354 -32.47 12.98 27.23
CA MET A 354 -32.12 11.57 27.01
C MET A 354 -32.75 10.64 28.07
N PRO A 355 -33.46 9.57 27.67
CA PRO A 355 -34.09 8.63 28.62
C PRO A 355 -33.05 7.84 29.42
N GLU A 356 -31.89 7.58 28.82
CA GLU A 356 -30.73 6.96 29.46
C GLU A 356 -29.47 7.66 28.93
N ARG A 357 -28.55 8.03 29.83
CA ARG A 357 -27.29 8.71 29.52
C ARG A 357 -26.13 7.72 29.65
N THR A 358 -25.51 7.38 28.52
CA THR A 358 -24.35 6.47 28.47
C THR A 358 -23.04 7.25 28.63
N VAL A 359 -21.95 6.56 29.00
CA VAL A 359 -20.59 7.14 29.03
C VAL A 359 -20.23 7.83 27.71
N ILE A 360 -20.70 7.28 26.57
CA ILE A 360 -20.53 7.87 25.23
C ILE A 360 -21.19 9.26 25.16
N SER A 361 -22.45 9.39 25.59
CA SER A 361 -23.15 10.69 25.58
C SER A 361 -22.48 11.74 26.49
N TRP A 362 -21.93 11.33 27.64
CA TRP A 362 -21.11 12.22 28.48
C TRP A 362 -19.82 12.65 27.77
N ASN A 363 -19.08 11.70 27.18
CA ASN A 363 -17.85 11.95 26.43
C ASN A 363 -18.07 12.89 25.24
N VAL A 364 -19.19 12.75 24.52
CA VAL A 364 -19.58 13.64 23.42
C VAL A 364 -19.75 15.09 23.90
N MET A 365 -20.51 15.31 24.98
CA MET A 365 -20.72 16.66 25.52
C MET A 365 -19.41 17.31 26.01
N MET A 366 -18.55 16.55 26.68
CA MET A 366 -17.25 17.04 27.13
C MET A 366 -16.31 17.36 25.95
N ALA A 367 -16.28 16.52 24.92
CA ALA A 367 -15.54 16.81 23.68
C ALA A 367 -16.07 18.07 22.97
N GLY A 368 -17.38 18.32 23.05
CA GLY A 368 -18.02 19.57 22.61
C GLY A 368 -17.46 20.80 23.33
N TYR A 369 -17.59 20.86 24.67
CA TYR A 369 -17.06 22.00 25.46
C TYR A 369 -15.55 22.18 25.30
N THR A 370 -14.80 21.09 25.19
CA THR A 370 -13.34 21.09 24.93
C THR A 370 -13.02 21.71 23.56
N ARG A 371 -13.84 21.46 22.52
CA ARG A 371 -13.69 22.06 21.19
C ARG A 371 -14.06 23.53 21.16
N THR A 372 -15.13 23.94 21.85
CA THR A 372 -15.53 25.34 21.95
C THR A 372 -14.65 26.16 22.91
N SER A 373 -13.60 25.56 23.48
CA SER A 373 -12.72 26.16 24.49
C SER A 373 -13.46 26.69 25.73
N ASP A 374 -14.59 26.07 26.06
CA ASP A 374 -15.44 26.42 27.20
C ASP A 374 -15.01 25.59 28.42
N TRP A 375 -13.79 25.86 28.88
CA TRP A 375 -13.07 25.04 29.85
C TRP A 375 -13.77 24.96 31.22
N GLU A 376 -14.44 26.03 31.63
CA GLU A 376 -15.21 26.08 32.87
C GLU A 376 -16.40 25.12 32.81
N LYS A 377 -17.23 25.19 31.76
CA LYS A 377 -18.34 24.23 31.58
C LYS A 377 -17.85 22.80 31.40
N ALA A 378 -16.70 22.58 30.74
CA ALA A 378 -16.10 21.26 30.63
C ALA A 378 -15.75 20.68 32.02
N LEU A 379 -15.21 21.49 32.93
CA LEU A 379 -14.87 21.10 34.30
C LEU A 379 -16.12 20.89 35.17
N GLU A 380 -17.14 21.74 35.05
CA GLU A 380 -18.44 21.54 35.70
C GLU A 380 -19.10 20.24 35.26
N PHE A 381 -19.08 19.94 33.96
CA PHE A 381 -19.68 18.74 33.39
C PHE A 381 -18.92 17.47 33.78
N LEU A 382 -17.59 17.54 33.94
CA LEU A 382 -16.75 16.50 34.53
C LEU A 382 -17.16 16.21 35.98
N ILE A 383 -17.40 17.24 36.79
CA ILE A 383 -17.87 17.10 38.18
C ILE A 383 -19.28 16.50 38.22
N LEU A 384 -20.17 16.90 37.29
CA LEU A 384 -21.52 16.35 37.15
C LEU A 384 -21.49 14.85 36.79
N MET A 385 -20.71 14.47 35.77
CA MET A 385 -20.54 13.08 35.35
C MET A 385 -20.09 12.20 36.52
N ARG A 386 -19.08 12.63 37.29
CA ARG A 386 -18.58 11.90 38.48
C ARG A 386 -19.59 11.74 39.62
N ARG A 387 -20.66 12.55 39.65
CA ARG A 387 -21.77 12.41 40.60
C ARG A 387 -22.87 11.48 40.06
N SER A 388 -23.10 11.49 38.75
CA SER A 388 -24.17 10.73 38.09
C SER A 388 -23.77 9.29 37.72
N THR A 389 -22.51 9.02 37.40
CA THR A 389 -22.02 7.67 37.09
C THR A 389 -20.63 7.41 37.68
N ARG A 390 -20.33 6.13 37.91
CA ARG A 390 -18.98 5.63 38.26
C ARG A 390 -18.26 5.00 37.07
N ASP A 391 -18.96 4.82 35.95
CA ASP A 391 -18.41 4.21 34.75
C ASP A 391 -17.55 5.24 34.02
N VAL A 392 -16.26 4.97 33.96
CA VAL A 392 -15.23 5.81 33.34
C VAL A 392 -14.44 4.92 32.40
N ASP A 393 -14.38 5.30 31.12
CA ASP A 393 -13.59 4.60 30.12
C ASP A 393 -12.28 5.34 29.78
N HIS A 394 -11.49 4.76 28.89
CA HIS A 394 -10.22 5.32 28.42
C HIS A 394 -10.42 6.63 27.62
N VAL A 395 -11.59 6.82 26.99
CA VAL A 395 -11.93 8.05 26.25
C VAL A 395 -12.24 9.18 27.24
N THR A 396 -13.02 8.88 28.29
CA THR A 396 -13.30 9.80 29.40
C THR A 396 -12.00 10.31 30.03
N LEU A 397 -11.05 9.42 30.32
CA LEU A 397 -9.75 9.80 30.90
C LEU A 397 -8.91 10.65 29.95
N GLY A 398 -8.88 10.34 28.65
CA GLY A 398 -8.18 11.17 27.66
C GLY A 398 -8.79 12.57 27.55
N LEU A 399 -10.12 12.69 27.58
CA LEU A 399 -10.81 14.00 27.61
C LEU A 399 -10.49 14.79 28.89
N PHE A 400 -10.50 14.14 30.07
CA PHE A 400 -10.13 14.79 31.33
C PHE A 400 -8.68 15.31 31.30
N LEU A 401 -7.75 14.51 30.74
CA LEU A 401 -6.35 14.89 30.60
C LEU A 401 -6.15 16.03 29.59
N ASN A 402 -6.90 16.04 28.48
CA ASN A 402 -6.90 17.15 27.52
C ASN A 402 -7.38 18.46 28.17
N ILE A 403 -8.42 18.41 29.02
CA ILE A 403 -8.88 19.57 29.79
C ILE A 403 -7.78 20.04 30.77
N CYS A 404 -7.13 19.11 31.49
CA CYS A 404 -6.00 19.46 32.38
C CYS A 404 -4.83 20.11 31.60
N ALA A 405 -4.56 19.63 30.39
CA ALA A 405 -3.52 20.13 29.50
C ALA A 405 -3.83 21.52 28.90
N ALA A 406 -5.12 21.88 28.82
CA ALA A 406 -5.61 23.16 28.30
C ALA A 406 -5.77 24.26 29.38
N ILE A 407 -5.96 23.88 30.65
CA ILE A 407 -5.99 24.79 31.82
C ILE A 407 -4.63 24.82 32.57
N PRO A 408 -3.53 24.33 31.94
CA PRO A 408 -2.32 23.80 32.60
C PRO A 408 -2.38 23.31 34.07
N ASP A 409 -3.45 22.64 34.53
CA ASP A 409 -3.57 22.19 35.92
C ASP A 409 -2.80 20.88 36.16
N MET A 410 -1.55 21.03 36.59
CA MET A 410 -0.66 19.94 37.01
C MET A 410 -1.21 19.09 38.18
N ASN A 411 -1.97 19.68 39.09
CA ASN A 411 -2.46 18.98 40.29
C ASN A 411 -3.68 18.12 39.96
N LEU A 412 -4.61 18.62 39.14
CA LEU A 412 -5.72 17.81 38.61
C LEU A 412 -5.19 16.73 37.67
N GLY A 413 -4.26 17.05 36.77
CA GLY A 413 -3.62 16.08 35.87
C GLY A 413 -2.94 14.93 36.62
N LYS A 414 -2.22 15.20 37.71
CA LYS A 414 -1.65 14.16 38.60
C LYS A 414 -2.72 13.30 39.29
N GLN A 415 -3.86 13.88 39.69
CA GLN A 415 -4.96 13.09 40.28
C GLN A 415 -5.58 12.14 39.25
N VAL A 416 -5.79 12.61 38.01
CA VAL A 416 -6.32 11.78 36.91
C VAL A 416 -5.32 10.68 36.53
N HIS A 417 -4.02 10.98 36.44
CA HIS A 417 -2.97 9.97 36.24
C HIS A 417 -2.96 8.92 37.37
N GLY A 418 -3.04 9.35 38.63
CA GLY A 418 -3.12 8.46 39.78
C GLY A 418 -4.40 7.62 39.85
N TYR A 419 -5.48 8.03 39.17
CA TYR A 419 -6.67 7.21 38.96
C TYR A 419 -6.47 6.21 37.81
N ALA A 420 -5.94 6.66 36.67
CA ALA A 420 -5.66 5.82 35.51
C ALA A 420 -4.72 4.65 35.85
N TYR A 421 -3.66 4.92 36.62
CA TYR A 421 -2.71 3.91 37.10
C TYR A 421 -3.38 2.86 37.98
N ARG A 422 -4.20 3.28 38.96
CA ARG A 422 -4.88 2.37 39.90
C ARG A 422 -5.91 1.44 39.25
N HIS A 423 -6.44 1.80 38.09
CA HIS A 423 -7.43 1.00 37.36
C HIS A 423 -6.88 0.37 36.07
N GLY A 424 -5.55 0.38 35.88
CA GLY A 424 -4.88 -0.29 34.75
C GLY A 424 -4.92 0.44 33.40
N PHE A 425 -5.53 1.62 33.33
CA PHE A 425 -5.69 2.38 32.07
C PHE A 425 -4.39 2.91 31.48
N CYS A 426 -3.28 2.98 32.23
CA CYS A 426 -1.98 3.38 31.70
C CYS A 426 -1.39 2.40 30.66
N SER A 427 -1.97 1.20 30.52
CA SER A 427 -1.65 0.27 29.43
C SER A 427 -2.29 0.66 28.08
N ASN A 428 -3.25 1.58 28.07
CA ASN A 428 -3.94 2.03 26.87
C ASN A 428 -3.19 3.21 26.22
N VAL A 429 -2.78 3.05 24.96
CA VAL A 429 -1.96 4.01 24.20
C VAL A 429 -2.62 5.40 24.11
N PHE A 430 -3.95 5.47 23.98
CA PHE A 430 -4.67 6.75 23.93
C PHE A 430 -4.55 7.53 25.26
N VAL A 431 -4.63 6.83 26.40
CA VAL A 431 -4.44 7.43 27.72
C VAL A 431 -2.97 7.80 27.94
N GLY A 432 -2.02 6.97 27.46
CA GLY A 432 -0.60 7.29 27.44
C GLY A 432 -0.28 8.57 26.67
N ASN A 433 -0.80 8.70 25.45
CA ASN A 433 -0.65 9.89 24.61
C ASN A 433 -1.27 11.14 25.25
N ALA A 434 -2.44 11.02 25.89
CA ALA A 434 -3.06 12.14 26.62
C ALA A 434 -2.26 12.53 27.89
N LEU A 435 -1.64 11.57 28.59
CA LEU A 435 -0.74 11.84 29.72
C LEU A 435 0.55 12.56 29.25
N LEU A 436 1.09 12.17 28.09
CA LEU A 436 2.25 12.81 27.47
C LEU A 436 1.96 14.27 27.11
N ASP A 437 0.84 14.55 26.45
CA ASP A 437 0.46 15.91 26.04
C ASP A 437 0.16 16.78 27.28
N MET A 438 -0.52 16.23 28.30
CA MET A 438 -0.76 16.91 29.57
C MET A 438 0.55 17.27 30.28
N TYR A 439 1.48 16.32 30.49
CA TYR A 439 2.75 16.66 31.14
C TYR A 439 3.62 17.60 30.30
N GLY A 440 3.60 17.46 28.97
CA GLY A 440 4.34 18.34 28.04
C GLY A 440 3.84 19.78 28.06
N LYS A 441 2.53 20.01 27.91
CA LYS A 441 1.91 21.34 27.98
C LYS A 441 2.09 21.98 29.36
N CYS A 442 1.84 21.23 30.43
CA CYS A 442 2.05 21.67 31.81
C CYS A 442 3.55 21.79 32.21
N GLY A 443 4.49 21.60 31.27
CA GLY A 443 5.92 21.91 31.43
C GLY A 443 6.76 20.87 32.18
N ASN A 444 6.20 19.72 32.54
CA ASN A 444 6.92 18.64 33.23
C ASN A 444 7.46 17.61 32.22
N LEU A 445 8.50 18.00 31.49
CA LEU A 445 9.14 17.15 30.46
C LEU A 445 9.72 15.84 31.05
N THR A 446 10.14 15.83 32.32
CA THR A 446 10.55 14.61 33.03
C THR A 446 9.38 13.65 33.22
N GLY A 447 8.20 14.17 33.61
CA GLY A 447 6.96 13.39 33.68
C GLY A 447 6.55 12.82 32.33
N ALA A 448 6.64 13.61 31.26
CA ALA A 448 6.39 13.18 29.90
C ALA A 448 7.36 12.05 29.48
N ARG A 449 8.68 12.24 29.63
CA ARG A 449 9.68 11.19 29.35
C ARG A 449 9.43 9.90 30.13
N ASN A 450 9.08 10.00 31.41
CA ASN A 450 8.78 8.81 32.22
C ASN A 450 7.54 8.07 31.72
N CYS A 451 6.46 8.77 31.36
CA CYS A 451 5.28 8.15 30.75
C CYS A 451 5.64 7.46 29.43
N PHE A 452 6.45 8.13 28.59
CA PHE A 452 6.87 7.62 27.29
C PHE A 452 7.65 6.30 27.42
N TYR A 453 8.68 6.25 28.25
CA TYR A 453 9.46 5.01 28.45
C TYR A 453 8.64 3.91 29.13
N THR A 454 7.66 4.25 29.97
CA THR A 454 6.74 3.27 30.58
C THR A 454 5.85 2.58 29.53
N MET A 455 5.53 3.24 28.41
CA MET A 455 4.75 2.65 27.32
C MET A 455 5.52 1.57 26.54
N SER A 456 6.87 1.58 26.57
CA SER A 456 7.72 0.54 25.96
C SER A 456 7.29 0.17 24.52
N HIS A 457 6.96 -1.09 24.24
CA HIS A 457 6.55 -1.59 22.92
C HIS A 457 5.16 -1.11 22.45
N SER A 458 4.38 -0.42 23.29
CA SER A 458 3.05 0.09 22.94
C SER A 458 3.02 1.53 22.41
N ARG A 459 4.19 2.18 22.27
CA ARG A 459 4.32 3.53 21.71
C ARG A 459 3.93 3.55 20.23
N ASP A 460 3.13 4.52 19.83
CA ASP A 460 2.74 4.75 18.43
C ASP A 460 3.39 6.03 17.86
N GLU A 461 3.13 6.32 16.58
CA GLU A 461 3.64 7.54 15.92
C GLU A 461 3.21 8.82 16.66
N VAL A 462 2.01 8.81 17.27
CA VAL A 462 1.47 9.93 18.05
C VAL A 462 2.26 10.12 19.34
N SER A 463 2.66 9.04 20.04
CA SER A 463 3.54 9.10 21.22
C SER A 463 4.84 9.85 20.91
N TRP A 464 5.49 9.52 19.79
CA TRP A 464 6.72 10.18 19.33
C TRP A 464 6.48 11.65 19.00
N ASN A 465 5.45 11.95 18.21
CA ASN A 465 5.11 13.31 17.79
C ASN A 465 4.78 14.24 18.98
N VAL A 466 4.04 13.75 19.98
CA VAL A 466 3.75 14.51 21.21
C VAL A 466 5.03 14.81 21.98
N LEU A 467 5.92 13.83 22.15
CA LEU A 467 7.19 14.03 22.85
C LEU A 467 8.10 15.03 22.11
N LEU A 468 8.29 14.87 20.80
CA LEU A 468 9.06 15.79 19.96
C LEU A 468 8.51 17.22 20.02
N THR A 469 7.20 17.38 19.92
CA THR A 469 6.53 18.69 20.01
C THR A 469 6.73 19.32 21.39
N SER A 470 6.72 18.53 22.47
CA SER A 470 6.91 19.03 23.84
C SER A 470 8.32 19.63 24.05
N PHE A 471 9.36 19.03 23.44
CA PHE A 471 10.71 19.59 23.47
C PHE A 471 10.85 20.81 22.55
N ALA A 472 10.39 20.71 21.30
CA ALA A 472 10.50 21.80 20.32
C ALA A 472 9.80 23.09 20.78
N ARG A 473 8.60 22.99 21.38
CA ARG A 473 7.84 24.15 21.91
C ARG A 473 8.49 24.83 23.12
N ARG A 474 9.47 24.20 23.78
CA ARG A 474 10.18 24.74 24.95
C ARG A 474 11.59 25.24 24.60
N GLY A 475 11.92 25.40 23.31
CA GLY A 475 13.25 25.80 22.85
C GLY A 475 14.30 24.69 22.95
N MET A 476 13.92 23.49 23.39
CA MET A 476 14.83 22.34 23.57
C MET A 476 15.04 21.58 22.25
N SER A 477 15.39 22.30 21.19
CA SER A 477 15.51 21.77 19.83
C SER A 477 16.58 20.68 19.71
N GLU A 478 17.70 20.79 20.44
CA GLU A 478 18.74 19.76 20.45
C GLU A 478 18.22 18.42 21.02
N GLN A 479 17.47 18.48 22.12
CA GLN A 479 16.87 17.29 22.74
C GLN A 479 15.75 16.71 21.85
N ALA A 480 15.04 17.56 21.10
CA ALA A 480 14.09 17.12 20.08
C ALA A 480 14.80 16.37 18.94
N MET A 481 15.96 16.84 18.48
CA MET A 481 16.77 16.16 17.47
C MET A 481 17.29 14.78 17.94
N LEU A 482 17.70 14.66 19.21
CA LEU A 482 18.11 13.37 19.79
C LEU A 482 16.94 12.37 19.80
N VAL A 483 15.77 12.78 20.29
CA VAL A 483 14.55 11.94 20.31
C VAL A 483 14.10 11.58 18.88
N PHE A 484 14.34 12.45 17.89
CA PHE A 484 14.05 12.12 16.49
C PHE A 484 15.01 11.06 15.93
N SER A 485 16.29 11.07 16.34
CA SER A 485 17.22 10.00 15.98
C SER A 485 16.83 8.65 16.60
N GLU A 486 16.27 8.64 17.81
CA GLU A 486 15.69 7.44 18.42
C GLU A 486 14.45 6.98 17.66
N MET A 487 13.56 7.91 17.29
CA MET A 487 12.36 7.63 16.49
C MET A 487 12.71 6.92 15.18
N LEU A 488 13.74 7.37 14.46
CA LEU A 488 14.17 6.76 13.19
C LEU A 488 14.57 5.27 13.30
N GLY A 489 14.88 4.77 14.50
CA GLY A 489 15.14 3.36 14.77
C GLY A 489 13.89 2.52 15.08
N GLU A 490 12.83 3.14 15.61
CA GLU A 490 11.62 2.44 16.08
C GLU A 490 10.36 2.71 15.22
N ALA A 491 10.28 3.84 14.51
CA ALA A 491 9.07 4.30 13.83
C ALA A 491 9.38 5.11 12.55
N ARG A 492 8.38 5.27 11.67
CA ARG A 492 8.48 6.13 10.48
C ARG A 492 8.01 7.55 10.80
N PRO A 493 8.76 8.60 10.42
CA PRO A 493 8.29 9.99 10.52
C PRO A 493 7.08 10.25 9.62
N SER A 494 6.17 11.09 10.07
CA SER A 494 5.11 11.66 9.24
C SER A 494 5.39 13.13 8.89
N LYS A 495 4.50 13.71 8.09
CA LYS A 495 4.53 15.14 7.74
C LYS A 495 4.58 16.03 8.98
N PHE A 496 3.81 15.70 10.01
CA PHE A 496 3.80 16.45 11.27
C PHE A 496 5.16 16.38 12.00
N THR A 497 5.80 15.20 12.01
CA THR A 497 7.15 15.01 12.53
C THR A 497 8.15 15.93 11.81
N PHE A 498 8.14 15.94 10.47
CA PHE A 498 9.04 16.78 9.69
C PHE A 498 8.78 18.28 9.90
N GLY A 499 7.53 18.73 9.99
CA GLY A 499 7.22 20.13 10.31
C GLY A 499 7.82 20.56 11.65
N THR A 500 7.67 19.72 12.68
CA THR A 500 8.25 19.95 14.02
C THR A 500 9.78 19.98 13.99
N MET A 501 10.42 19.08 13.23
CA MET A 501 11.88 19.01 13.13
C MET A 501 12.50 20.12 12.28
N LEU A 502 11.82 20.56 11.21
CA LEU A 502 12.24 21.72 10.42
C LEU A 502 12.14 23.01 11.24
N ALA A 503 11.07 23.20 12.02
CA ALA A 503 10.95 24.30 12.96
C ALA A 503 12.03 24.23 14.06
N ALA A 504 12.31 23.05 14.61
CA ALA A 504 13.41 22.87 15.56
C ALA A 504 14.77 23.26 14.95
N CYS A 505 15.08 22.81 13.72
CA CYS A 505 16.28 23.20 12.98
C CYS A 505 16.35 24.71 12.70
N ALA A 506 15.22 25.34 12.38
CA ALA A 506 15.13 26.77 12.15
C ALA A 506 15.50 27.57 13.41
N ASN A 507 15.01 27.14 14.57
CA ASN A 507 15.24 27.79 15.86
C ASN A 507 16.70 27.69 16.37
N ILE A 508 17.46 26.67 15.97
CA ILE A 508 18.90 26.53 16.29
C ILE A 508 19.81 26.75 15.07
N PHE A 509 19.28 27.32 13.98
CA PHE A 509 20.01 27.61 12.74
C PHE A 509 20.77 26.40 12.14
N ALA A 510 20.27 25.17 12.37
CA ALA A 510 20.93 23.92 12.03
C ALA A 510 20.73 23.53 10.55
N LEU A 511 21.33 24.33 9.65
CA LEU A 511 21.18 24.23 8.19
C LEU A 511 21.45 22.82 7.63
N ASP A 512 22.53 22.16 8.06
CA ASP A 512 22.91 20.87 7.49
C ASP A 512 22.01 19.73 7.96
N THR A 513 21.53 19.78 9.21
CA THR A 513 20.48 18.89 9.73
C THR A 513 19.17 19.08 8.96
N GLY A 514 18.77 20.34 8.71
CA GLY A 514 17.61 20.66 7.88
C GLY A 514 17.74 20.13 6.44
N LYS A 515 18.92 20.23 5.82
CA LYS A 515 19.22 19.62 4.51
C LYS A 515 19.13 18.09 4.56
N GLN A 516 19.63 17.44 5.62
CA GLN A 516 19.55 15.99 5.78
C GLN A 516 18.10 15.51 5.88
N ILE A 517 17.26 16.22 6.66
CA ILE A 517 15.81 15.96 6.77
C ILE A 517 15.14 16.12 5.40
N HIS A 518 15.39 17.23 4.69
CA HIS A 518 14.82 17.47 3.37
C HIS A 518 15.26 16.39 2.34
N ALA A 519 16.54 15.99 2.34
CA ALA A 519 17.05 14.91 1.50
C ALA A 519 16.51 13.52 1.90
N PHE A 520 16.16 13.30 3.17
CA PHE A 520 15.45 12.11 3.62
C PHE A 520 14.02 12.09 3.06
N MET A 521 13.29 13.21 3.15
CA MET A 521 11.93 13.34 2.60
C MET A 521 11.89 13.02 1.10
N ILE A 522 12.81 13.59 0.32
CA ILE A 522 12.93 13.35 -1.13
C ILE A 522 13.21 11.87 -1.42
N ARG A 523 14.20 11.26 -0.76
CA ARG A 523 14.59 9.85 -1.02
C ARG A 523 13.51 8.83 -0.70
N HIS A 524 12.57 9.16 0.19
CA HIS A 524 11.45 8.28 0.57
C HIS A 524 10.13 8.65 -0.11
N GLY A 525 10.14 9.58 -1.08
CA GLY A 525 8.97 9.92 -1.89
C GLY A 525 7.88 10.71 -1.15
N TYR A 526 8.22 11.43 -0.07
CA TYR A 526 7.24 12.26 0.64
C TYR A 526 6.82 13.46 -0.22
N VAL A 527 5.53 13.52 -0.58
CA VAL A 527 4.95 14.65 -1.31
C VAL A 527 4.86 15.88 -0.40
N LEU A 528 5.58 16.93 -0.78
CA LEU A 528 5.50 18.25 -0.16
C LEU A 528 4.11 18.85 -0.41
N ASP A 529 3.37 19.10 0.66
CA ASP A 529 2.21 19.99 0.64
C ASP A 529 2.62 21.41 1.05
N ILE A 530 1.65 22.32 1.08
CA ILE A 530 1.89 23.74 1.33
C ILE A 530 2.46 24.01 2.74
N VAL A 531 2.09 23.19 3.74
CA VAL A 531 2.58 23.29 5.12
C VAL A 531 4.03 22.83 5.20
N MET A 532 4.36 21.69 4.57
CA MET A 532 5.74 21.21 4.49
C MET A 532 6.65 22.16 3.69
N THR A 533 6.11 22.76 2.64
CA THR A 533 6.81 23.78 1.83
C THR A 533 7.09 25.02 2.68
N GLY A 534 6.10 25.52 3.43
CA GLY A 534 6.27 26.65 4.35
C GLY A 534 7.31 26.39 5.45
N ALA A 535 7.30 25.20 6.05
CA ALA A 535 8.29 24.81 7.06
C ALA A 535 9.72 24.73 6.49
N LEU A 536 9.89 24.29 5.24
CA LEU A 536 11.18 24.31 4.55
C LEU A 536 11.62 25.74 4.18
N VAL A 537 10.68 26.61 3.75
CA VAL A 537 10.94 28.03 3.47
C VAL A 537 11.39 28.76 4.73
N ASP A 538 10.69 28.61 5.85
CA ASP A 538 11.07 29.20 7.15
C ASP A 538 12.46 28.70 7.61
N MET A 539 12.67 27.38 7.60
CA MET A 539 13.95 26.77 8.00
C MET A 539 15.12 27.28 7.14
N TYR A 540 15.01 27.24 5.82
CA TYR A 540 16.09 27.73 4.95
C TYR A 540 16.29 29.25 5.04
N SER A 541 15.22 30.03 5.27
CA SER A 541 15.31 31.49 5.39
C SER A 541 16.00 31.91 6.68
N LYS A 542 15.61 31.34 7.83
CA LYS A 542 16.27 31.57 9.13
C LYS A 542 17.72 31.09 9.12
N CYS A 543 18.00 29.94 8.49
CA CYS A 543 19.36 29.44 8.28
C CYS A 543 20.17 30.21 7.21
N ARG A 544 19.78 31.44 6.83
CA ARG A 544 20.46 32.33 5.86
C ARG A 544 20.73 31.70 4.47
N SER A 545 19.92 30.72 4.09
CA SER A 545 20.06 29.94 2.86
C SER A 545 18.91 30.26 1.88
N ILE A 546 18.67 31.56 1.67
CA ILE A 546 17.51 32.09 0.94
C ILE A 546 17.37 31.56 -0.51
N ALA A 547 18.46 31.17 -1.17
CA ALA A 547 18.43 30.52 -2.49
C ALA A 547 17.76 29.13 -2.47
N TYR A 548 17.87 28.37 -1.37
CA TYR A 548 17.15 27.11 -1.19
C TYR A 548 15.68 27.34 -0.82
N ALA A 549 15.39 28.33 0.04
CA ALA A 549 14.01 28.72 0.36
C ALA A 549 13.26 29.13 -0.92
N THR A 550 13.88 30.00 -1.73
CA THR A 550 13.46 30.39 -3.08
C THR A 550 13.10 29.17 -3.93
N ARG A 551 14.04 28.25 -4.13
CA ARG A 551 13.81 27.09 -5.00
C ARG A 551 12.67 26.20 -4.51
N VAL A 552 12.50 26.05 -3.20
CA VAL A 552 11.39 25.29 -2.61
C VAL A 552 10.05 26.01 -2.84
N PHE A 553 10.01 27.33 -2.62
CA PHE A 553 8.85 28.19 -2.88
C PHE A 553 8.43 28.16 -4.36
N ASP A 554 9.38 28.30 -5.28
CA ASP A 554 9.13 28.33 -6.73
C ASP A 554 8.62 26.97 -7.25
N THR A 555 8.99 25.85 -6.60
CA THR A 555 8.46 24.51 -6.94
C THR A 555 7.03 24.26 -6.42
N ALA A 556 6.43 25.18 -5.66
CA ALA A 556 5.08 25.00 -5.12
C ALA A 556 4.00 25.18 -6.20
N SER A 557 3.23 24.10 -6.48
CA SER A 557 2.16 24.10 -7.48
C SER A 557 0.95 25.01 -7.17
N ARG A 558 0.83 25.46 -5.92
CA ARG A 558 -0.13 26.48 -5.47
C ARG A 558 0.51 27.21 -4.30
N LYS A 559 0.40 28.54 -4.30
CA LYS A 559 0.79 29.40 -3.20
C LYS A 559 -0.48 29.91 -2.54
N ASP A 560 -0.48 29.97 -1.21
CA ASP A 560 -1.52 30.63 -0.42
C ASP A 560 -0.90 31.81 0.33
N VAL A 561 -1.73 32.65 0.93
CA VAL A 561 -1.28 33.84 1.66
C VAL A 561 -0.26 33.48 2.76
N ILE A 562 -0.38 32.29 3.37
CA ILE A 562 0.54 31.81 4.41
C ILE A 562 1.93 31.53 3.83
N LEU A 563 2.02 30.76 2.74
CA LEU A 563 3.30 30.43 2.11
C LEU A 563 3.99 31.69 1.54
N VAL A 564 3.24 32.62 0.96
CA VAL A 564 3.84 33.89 0.47
C VAL A 564 4.30 34.75 1.65
N ASN A 565 3.52 34.85 2.74
CA ASN A 565 3.95 35.54 3.95
C ASN A 565 5.22 34.93 4.57
N SER A 566 5.37 33.59 4.57
CA SER A 566 6.63 32.94 4.98
C SER A 566 7.82 33.35 4.09
N MET A 567 7.62 33.50 2.78
CA MET A 567 8.68 33.93 1.87
C MET A 567 8.99 35.43 1.98
N ILE A 568 7.98 36.28 2.23
CA ILE A 568 8.15 37.72 2.50
C ILE A 568 8.99 37.92 3.77
N LEU A 569 8.63 37.26 4.87
CA LEU A 569 9.42 37.27 6.10
C LEU A 569 10.84 36.73 5.85
N GLY A 570 10.96 35.65 5.07
CA GLY A 570 12.26 35.10 4.68
C GLY A 570 13.14 36.08 3.90
N CYS A 571 12.55 36.87 2.98
CA CYS A 571 13.26 37.92 2.26
C CYS A 571 13.71 39.05 3.21
N LEU A 572 12.86 39.48 4.15
CA LEU A 572 13.21 40.50 5.15
C LEU A 572 14.38 40.07 6.04
N HIS A 573 14.34 38.85 6.61
CA HIS A 573 15.44 38.31 7.44
C HIS A 573 16.77 38.18 6.67
N ASN A 574 16.73 38.12 5.34
CA ASN A 574 17.91 38.00 4.47
C ASN A 574 18.26 39.30 3.73
N GLY A 575 17.61 40.43 4.05
CA GLY A 575 17.91 41.74 3.44
C GLY A 575 17.53 41.87 1.96
N MET A 576 16.59 41.06 1.47
CA MET A 576 16.10 41.09 0.08
C MET A 576 14.76 41.82 -0.03
N SER A 577 14.68 43.03 0.53
CA SER A 577 13.48 43.89 0.55
C SER A 577 12.88 44.13 -0.83
N GLY A 578 13.70 44.34 -1.87
CA GLY A 578 13.23 44.52 -3.25
C GLY A 578 12.34 43.38 -3.77
N ARG A 579 12.62 42.13 -3.38
CA ARG A 579 11.83 40.94 -3.79
C ARG A 579 10.49 40.83 -3.07
N VAL A 580 10.30 41.51 -1.94
CA VAL A 580 8.99 41.56 -1.27
C VAL A 580 7.96 42.19 -2.20
N PHE A 581 8.33 43.20 -2.98
CA PHE A 581 7.44 43.85 -3.94
C PHE A 581 7.10 42.95 -5.14
N GLU A 582 8.09 42.22 -5.69
CA GLU A 582 7.85 41.20 -6.73
C GLU A 582 6.86 40.12 -6.26
N LEU A 583 6.89 39.75 -4.97
CA LEU A 583 5.95 38.79 -4.38
C LEU A 583 4.54 39.37 -4.18
N LEU A 584 4.40 40.68 -3.93
CA LEU A 584 3.09 41.35 -3.84
C LEU A 584 2.43 41.45 -5.20
N ASP A 585 3.17 41.90 -6.22
CA ASP A 585 2.67 41.98 -7.60
C ASP A 585 2.21 40.59 -8.08
N ALA A 586 3.01 39.55 -7.82
CA ALA A 586 2.64 38.16 -8.11
C ALA A 586 1.42 37.65 -7.31
N MET A 587 1.18 38.13 -6.09
CA MET A 587 -0.04 37.80 -5.33
C MET A 587 -1.28 38.40 -5.98
N GLU A 588 -1.21 39.66 -6.45
CA GLU A 588 -2.32 40.29 -7.17
C GLU A 588 -2.59 39.58 -8.52
N GLU A 589 -1.55 39.22 -9.27
CA GLU A 589 -1.67 38.46 -10.53
C GLU A 589 -2.22 37.03 -10.34
N GLU A 590 -1.78 36.30 -9.31
CA GLU A 590 -2.32 34.96 -8.98
C GLU A 590 -3.71 35.00 -8.31
N GLY A 591 -4.25 36.20 -8.02
CA GLY A 591 -5.56 36.39 -7.37
C GLY A 591 -5.55 36.02 -5.88
N VAL A 592 -4.39 36.01 -5.23
CA VAL A 592 -4.20 35.71 -3.80
C VAL A 592 -4.34 36.99 -3.00
N ARG A 593 -5.49 37.22 -2.37
CA ARG A 593 -5.75 38.43 -1.57
C ARG A 593 -4.74 38.55 -0.40
N PRO A 594 -3.96 39.65 -0.31
CA PRO A 594 -3.11 39.98 0.83
C PRO A 594 -3.87 40.03 2.16
N ASP A 595 -3.19 39.69 3.26
CA ASP A 595 -3.68 39.85 4.63
C ASP A 595 -2.87 40.90 5.43
N HIS A 596 -3.21 41.10 6.70
CA HIS A 596 -2.49 42.03 7.58
C HIS A 596 -0.99 41.70 7.71
N ASN A 597 -0.61 40.41 7.68
CA ASN A 597 0.81 40.02 7.76
C ASN A 597 1.55 40.32 6.46
N THR A 598 0.88 40.17 5.30
CA THR A 598 1.40 40.55 3.99
C THR A 598 1.77 42.04 3.97
N PHE A 599 0.83 42.90 4.38
CA PHE A 599 1.06 44.35 4.43
C PHE A 599 2.11 44.77 5.46
N ARG A 600 2.10 44.17 6.66
CA ARG A 600 3.16 44.40 7.66
C ARG A 600 4.56 44.09 7.11
N GLY A 601 4.70 42.99 6.37
CA GLY A 601 5.95 42.64 5.70
C GLY A 601 6.34 43.63 4.60
N ALA A 602 5.38 44.07 3.79
CA ALA A 602 5.56 45.07 2.73
C ALA A 602 5.99 46.46 3.26
N LEU A 603 5.32 46.93 4.32
CA LEU A 603 5.66 48.19 4.99
C LEU A 603 7.06 48.11 5.61
N ARG A 604 7.42 46.97 6.23
CA ARG A 604 8.78 46.76 6.74
C ARG A 604 9.83 46.77 5.62
N ALA A 605 9.53 46.21 4.45
CA ALA A 605 10.41 46.30 3.28
C ALA A 605 10.57 47.75 2.80
N CYS A 606 9.49 48.56 2.82
CA CYS A 606 9.57 49.99 2.48
C CYS A 606 10.45 50.76 3.45
N VAL A 607 10.41 50.46 4.75
CA VAL A 607 11.32 51.05 5.76
C VAL A 607 12.77 50.70 5.46
N CYS A 608 13.07 49.43 5.14
CA CYS A 608 14.43 48.97 4.82
C CYS A 608 14.99 49.58 3.51
N ASP A 609 14.16 49.78 2.49
CA ASP A 609 14.57 50.36 1.19
C ASP A 609 14.44 51.90 1.13
N GLY A 610 13.81 52.55 2.10
CA GLY A 610 13.49 53.99 2.06
C GLY A 610 12.40 54.39 1.05
N ARG A 611 11.52 53.47 0.65
CA ARG A 611 10.49 53.70 -0.38
C ARG A 611 9.23 54.38 0.19
N VAL A 612 9.34 55.67 0.51
CA VAL A 612 8.27 56.43 1.18
C VAL A 612 6.96 56.45 0.38
N GLU A 613 6.99 56.83 -0.91
CA GLU A 613 5.79 56.93 -1.75
C GLU A 613 5.02 55.60 -1.85
N LEU A 614 5.76 54.49 -1.98
CA LEU A 614 5.19 53.15 -2.06
C LEU A 614 4.60 52.72 -0.71
N GLY A 615 5.29 52.99 0.40
CA GLY A 615 4.80 52.68 1.74
C GLY A 615 3.51 53.42 2.09
N ALA A 616 3.42 54.70 1.76
CA ALA A 616 2.20 55.50 1.93
C ALA A 616 1.03 54.92 1.10
N LYS A 617 1.25 54.64 -0.19
CA LYS A 617 0.24 54.03 -1.06
C LYS A 617 -0.22 52.66 -0.57
N LEU A 618 0.70 51.81 -0.10
CA LEU A 618 0.37 50.50 0.47
C LEU A 618 -0.49 50.66 1.72
N PHE A 619 -0.13 51.56 2.65
CA PHE A 619 -0.86 51.81 3.88
C PHE A 619 -2.30 52.29 3.63
N GLU A 620 -2.51 53.21 2.67
CA GLU A 620 -3.86 53.65 2.27
C GLU A 620 -4.66 52.50 1.63
N SER A 621 -4.02 51.72 0.74
CA SER A 621 -4.68 50.61 0.04
C SER A 621 -5.21 49.51 0.95
N MET A 622 -4.62 49.32 2.15
CA MET A 622 -5.13 48.38 3.16
C MET A 622 -6.60 48.65 3.47
N SER A 623 -6.95 49.92 3.72
CA SER A 623 -8.31 50.31 4.08
C SER A 623 -9.21 50.45 2.85
N GLU A 624 -8.71 51.07 1.77
CA GLU A 624 -9.55 51.42 0.61
C GLU A 624 -9.84 50.24 -0.32
N ASN A 625 -8.82 49.46 -0.67
CA ASN A 625 -8.92 48.37 -1.66
C ASN A 625 -9.16 47.02 -0.98
N TYR A 626 -8.57 46.82 0.20
CA TYR A 626 -8.55 45.52 0.88
C TYR A 626 -9.48 45.45 2.10
N TYR A 627 -10.08 46.57 2.53
CA TYR A 627 -10.97 46.65 3.70
C TYR A 627 -10.36 46.09 5.00
N LEU A 628 -9.04 46.17 5.13
CA LEU A 628 -8.25 45.79 6.29
C LEU A 628 -7.97 47.05 7.14
N LEU A 629 -8.39 47.02 8.40
CA LEU A 629 -8.05 48.07 9.37
C LEU A 629 -6.56 47.93 9.76
N PRO A 630 -5.70 48.96 9.61
CA PRO A 630 -4.30 48.86 10.02
C PRO A 630 -4.15 48.59 11.52
N HIS A 631 -3.22 47.72 11.87
CA HIS A 631 -2.86 47.41 13.26
C HIS A 631 -1.83 48.40 13.80
N LEU A 632 -1.60 48.38 15.12
CA LEU A 632 -0.65 49.28 15.80
C LEU A 632 0.74 49.24 15.14
N GLU A 633 1.22 48.05 14.77
CA GLU A 633 2.54 47.86 14.14
C GLU A 633 2.65 48.48 12.73
N ASP A 634 1.54 48.65 12.02
CA ASP A 634 1.52 49.28 10.70
C ASP A 634 1.73 50.80 10.84
N TYR A 635 1.07 51.42 11.85
CA TYR A 635 1.32 52.82 12.21
C TYR A 635 2.75 53.04 12.73
N GLU A 636 3.31 52.11 13.52
CA GLU A 636 4.72 52.17 13.94
C GLU A 636 5.68 52.10 12.74
N SER A 637 5.37 51.28 11.74
CA SER A 637 6.15 51.15 10.52
C SER A 637 6.12 52.43 9.69
N MET A 638 4.98 53.12 9.59
CA MET A 638 4.87 54.42 8.92
C MET A 638 5.61 55.55 9.67
N ILE A 639 5.57 55.57 11.00
CA ILE A 639 6.37 56.49 11.82
C ILE A 639 7.87 56.29 11.57
N GLU A 640 8.32 55.03 11.50
CA GLU A 640 9.72 54.68 11.21
C GLU A 640 10.11 55.02 9.76
N LEU A 641 9.19 54.86 8.79
CA LEU A 641 9.40 55.20 7.38
C LEU A 641 9.62 56.70 7.16
N TYR A 642 8.72 57.56 7.66
CA TYR A 642 8.89 59.02 7.53
C TYR A 642 10.08 59.51 8.38
N GLY A 643 10.23 58.96 9.58
CA GLY A 643 11.30 59.31 10.52
C GLY A 643 12.70 59.02 9.98
N GLU A 644 12.98 57.80 9.51
CA GLU A 644 14.33 57.48 9.01
C GLU A 644 14.71 58.31 7.77
N ASN A 645 13.74 58.60 6.89
CA ASN A 645 13.95 59.40 5.68
C ASN A 645 13.96 60.93 5.93
N GLY A 646 13.77 61.38 7.18
CA GLY A 646 13.84 62.80 7.56
C GLY A 646 12.64 63.65 7.12
N LEU A 647 11.53 63.02 6.75
CA LEU A 647 10.27 63.65 6.33
C LEU A 647 9.45 64.05 7.55
N MET A 648 9.96 65.04 8.28
CA MET A 648 9.47 65.42 9.59
C MET A 648 8.11 66.14 9.55
N ASP A 649 7.80 66.85 8.47
CA ASP A 649 6.50 67.54 8.32
C ASP A 649 5.38 66.53 7.99
N GLU A 650 5.68 65.53 7.17
CA GLU A 650 4.82 64.37 6.91
C GLU A 650 4.63 63.52 8.17
N LEU A 651 5.70 63.30 8.96
CA LEU A 651 5.62 62.62 10.25
C LEU A 651 4.74 63.39 11.24
N GLU A 652 4.92 64.71 11.37
CA GLU A 652 4.09 65.56 12.23
C GLU A 652 2.60 65.52 11.79
N ALA A 653 2.34 65.52 10.48
CA ALA A 653 1.00 65.42 9.93
C ALA A 653 0.36 64.03 10.14
N PHE A 654 1.15 62.94 10.04
CA PHE A 654 0.70 61.58 10.25
C PHE A 654 0.37 61.31 11.72
N VAL A 655 1.27 61.68 12.63
CA VAL A 655 1.10 61.49 14.09
C VAL A 655 -0.13 62.23 14.61
N LYS A 656 -0.42 63.44 14.09
CA LYS A 656 -1.64 64.21 14.44
C LYS A 656 -2.95 63.61 13.91
N LYS A 657 -2.89 62.68 12.95
CA LYS A 657 -4.04 61.99 12.35
C LYS A 657 -4.28 60.58 12.93
N LEU A 658 -3.49 60.14 13.91
CA LEU A 658 -3.66 58.83 14.54
C LEU A 658 -5.06 58.72 15.18
N PRO A 659 -5.80 57.62 14.95
CA PRO A 659 -7.15 57.44 15.49
C PRO A 659 -7.18 57.01 16.97
N PHE A 660 -6.02 56.96 17.62
CA PHE A 660 -5.82 56.57 19.02
C PHE A 660 -4.65 57.38 19.63
N GLU A 661 -4.57 57.40 20.96
CA GLU A 661 -3.43 57.99 21.69
C GLU A 661 -2.16 57.14 21.43
N PRO A 662 -1.03 57.74 20.98
CA PRO A 662 0.16 56.99 20.58
C PRO A 662 0.77 56.13 21.70
N THR A 663 1.32 54.98 21.34
CA THR A 663 2.02 54.10 22.29
C THR A 663 3.32 54.75 22.78
N ALA A 664 3.83 54.33 23.94
CA ALA A 664 5.14 54.77 24.42
C ALA A 664 6.27 54.46 23.40
N ALA A 665 6.18 53.34 22.66
CA ALA A 665 7.14 52.99 21.62
C ALA A 665 7.09 53.94 20.41
N MET A 666 5.88 54.32 19.96
CA MET A 666 5.68 55.35 18.93
C MET A 666 6.28 56.69 19.36
N LEU A 667 5.98 57.15 20.58
CA LEU A 667 6.45 58.43 21.08
C LEU A 667 7.97 58.48 21.23
N ILE A 668 8.61 57.38 21.66
CA ILE A 668 10.08 57.28 21.73
C ILE A 668 10.69 57.43 20.34
N LYS A 669 10.18 56.71 19.32
CA LYS A 669 10.64 56.86 17.93
C LYS A 669 10.47 58.30 17.43
N VAL A 670 9.29 58.90 17.61
CA VAL A 670 9.01 60.30 17.20
C VAL A 670 9.95 61.28 17.91
N PHE A 671 10.22 61.10 19.20
CA PHE A 671 11.16 61.92 19.95
C PHE A 671 12.60 61.78 19.43
N ASP A 672 13.08 60.55 19.21
CA ASP A 672 14.44 60.30 18.72
C ASP A 672 14.65 60.86 17.31
N PHE A 673 13.67 60.73 16.40
CA PHE A 673 13.70 61.37 15.08
C PHE A 673 13.66 62.90 15.17
N SER A 674 12.78 63.46 16.02
CA SER A 674 12.71 64.90 16.27
C SER A 674 14.03 65.45 16.80
N ARG A 675 14.75 64.70 17.63
CA ARG A 675 16.10 65.05 18.09
C ARG A 675 17.14 64.90 16.97
N LYS A 676 17.10 63.83 16.18
CA LYS A 676 18.00 63.55 15.03
C LYS A 676 17.96 64.69 13.99
N TYR A 677 16.76 65.15 13.64
CA TYR A 677 16.53 66.19 12.62
C TYR A 677 16.30 67.61 13.17
N LYS A 678 16.31 67.78 14.50
CA LYS A 678 16.13 69.06 15.22
C LYS A 678 14.74 69.70 15.08
N TRP A 679 13.69 68.91 14.90
CA TRP A 679 12.27 69.34 14.92
C TRP A 679 11.79 69.52 16.38
N LEU A 680 12.19 70.63 17.00
CA LEU A 680 12.00 70.86 18.44
C LEU A 680 10.53 70.75 18.89
N LYS A 681 9.56 71.32 18.16
CA LYS A 681 8.15 71.34 18.56
C LYS A 681 7.52 69.95 18.68
N LEU A 682 7.80 69.06 17.72
CA LEU A 682 7.30 67.68 17.74
C LEU A 682 8.01 66.86 18.83
N GLY A 683 9.31 67.13 19.05
CA GLY A 683 10.08 66.54 20.13
C GLY A 683 9.59 66.93 21.53
N GLU A 684 9.29 68.21 21.76
CA GLU A 684 8.70 68.71 23.01
C GLU A 684 7.33 68.04 23.26
N TRP A 685 6.45 68.03 22.26
CA TRP A 685 5.14 67.37 22.35
C TRP A 685 5.23 65.87 22.66
N ALA A 686 6.16 65.14 22.03
CA ALA A 686 6.36 63.71 22.27
C ALA A 686 6.95 63.45 23.67
N ALA A 687 7.85 64.32 24.14
CA ALA A 687 8.43 64.27 25.48
C ALA A 687 7.38 64.50 26.58
N ASP A 688 6.52 65.51 26.41
CA ASP A 688 5.44 65.81 27.35
C ASP A 688 4.48 64.62 27.47
N ARG A 689 4.05 64.04 26.35
CA ARG A 689 3.16 62.85 26.37
C ARG A 689 3.83 61.58 26.90
N LEU A 690 5.14 61.42 26.74
CA LEU A 690 5.90 60.35 27.40
C LEU A 690 5.95 60.52 28.93
N ASN A 691 6.10 61.76 29.40
CA ASN A 691 6.08 62.08 30.83
C ASN A 691 4.67 61.90 31.43
N ASP A 692 3.60 62.27 30.70
CA ASP A 692 2.20 62.05 31.11
C ASP A 692 1.85 60.55 31.26
N LEU A 693 2.34 59.70 30.34
CA LEU A 693 2.17 58.25 30.40
C LEU A 693 2.95 57.59 31.54
N ASN A 694 3.93 58.28 32.14
CA ASN A 694 4.78 57.71 33.19
C ASN A 694 5.13 58.73 34.31
N PRO A 695 4.15 59.27 35.06
CA PRO A 695 4.35 60.45 35.93
C PRO A 695 5.37 60.30 37.06
N SER A 696 5.79 59.07 37.37
CA SER A 696 6.78 58.75 38.40
C SER A 696 8.24 58.74 37.90
N LYS A 697 8.46 58.94 36.60
CA LYS A 697 9.78 59.11 35.98
C LYS A 697 9.74 60.22 34.94
N VAL A 698 10.19 61.42 35.32
CA VAL A 698 10.57 62.45 34.34
C VAL A 698 11.83 61.96 33.63
N VAL A 699 11.74 61.65 32.34
CA VAL A 699 12.86 61.07 31.56
C VAL A 699 13.46 62.07 30.57
N VAL A 700 12.68 63.08 30.16
CA VAL A 700 13.05 63.94 29.03
C VAL A 700 12.91 65.42 29.38
N ASP A 701 14.05 66.11 29.45
CA ASP A 701 14.16 67.59 29.51
C ASP A 701 14.93 68.06 28.28
N LEU A 702 14.26 68.80 27.38
CA LEU A 702 14.90 69.48 26.25
C LEU A 702 15.53 70.79 26.76
N GLY A 703 16.69 70.61 27.39
CA GLY A 703 17.24 71.55 28.37
C GLY A 703 17.33 73.03 27.95
N ARG A 704 16.63 73.88 28.70
CA ARG A 704 17.02 75.28 28.89
C ARG A 704 18.26 75.41 29.77
N ARG A 705 19.45 75.06 29.25
CA ARG A 705 20.80 75.61 29.55
C ARG A 705 21.88 74.72 28.95
N GLY A 706 22.96 75.33 28.44
CA GLY A 706 24.03 74.61 27.77
C GLY A 706 24.94 73.83 28.73
N GLY A 707 25.28 72.60 28.33
CA GLY A 707 26.23 71.69 28.99
C GLY A 707 25.96 70.24 28.54
N PRO A 708 26.99 69.40 28.29
CA PRO A 708 26.76 68.03 27.85
C PRO A 708 26.35 67.14 29.03
N ALA A 709 25.22 66.43 28.90
CA ALA A 709 24.70 65.53 29.92
C ALA A 709 24.70 64.07 29.43
N THR A 710 25.28 63.18 30.22
CA THR A 710 25.29 61.73 30.03
C THR A 710 23.96 61.11 30.49
N VAL A 711 23.45 60.14 29.73
CA VAL A 711 22.23 59.40 30.10
C VAL A 711 22.56 58.31 31.12
N ALA A 712 21.85 58.30 32.25
CA ALA A 712 21.96 57.28 33.29
C ALA A 712 21.04 56.08 33.00
N GLY A 713 21.50 54.86 33.31
CA GLY A 713 20.79 53.62 33.03
C GLY A 713 19.60 53.33 33.96
N TYR A 714 18.65 52.53 33.47
CA TYR A 714 17.46 52.12 34.20
C TYR A 714 17.76 51.04 35.26
N GLY A 715 17.66 51.39 36.54
CA GLY A 715 17.65 50.43 37.66
C GLY A 715 16.25 50.18 38.20
N TRP A 716 15.92 48.92 38.50
CA TRP A 716 14.70 48.53 39.21
C TRP A 716 15.00 48.31 40.70
N ARG A 717 14.22 48.94 41.60
CA ARG A 717 14.19 48.59 43.03
C ARG A 717 12.96 47.72 43.32
N SER A 718 13.18 46.56 43.93
CA SER A 718 12.12 45.74 44.52
C SER A 718 11.96 46.04 46.01
N LYS A 719 10.77 45.77 46.55
CA LYS A 719 10.49 45.82 48.00
C LYS A 719 11.12 44.59 48.69
N ASN A 720 12.38 44.71 49.10
CA ASN A 720 12.94 44.18 50.36
C ASN A 720 14.42 44.59 50.41
N GLY A 721 14.85 45.19 51.53
CA GLY A 721 16.18 45.77 51.63
C GLY A 721 17.27 44.75 51.97
N SER A 722 18.04 44.35 50.95
CA SER A 722 19.39 43.79 51.11
C SER A 722 20.12 43.87 49.77
N GLU A 723 21.31 44.48 49.74
CA GLU A 723 22.12 44.63 48.54
C GLU A 723 22.79 43.30 48.14
N LEU A 724 22.88 43.03 46.83
CA LEU A 724 23.67 41.94 46.24
C LEU A 724 24.51 42.48 45.08
N ASN A 725 25.75 42.02 44.98
CA ASN A 725 26.73 42.48 44.00
C ASN A 725 26.38 42.05 42.56
N PRO A 726 26.65 42.89 41.54
CA PRO A 726 26.34 42.57 40.15
C PRO A 726 27.52 41.85 39.46
N SER A 727 27.51 40.52 39.45
CA SER A 727 28.41 39.74 38.57
C SER A 727 27.86 38.40 38.06
N GLU A 728 26.74 37.89 38.59
CA GLU A 728 26.06 36.69 38.08
C GLU A 728 24.54 36.89 38.10
N LEU A 729 23.95 37.18 36.95
CA LEU A 729 22.52 37.01 36.67
C LEU A 729 22.25 37.17 35.17
N GLU A 730 22.42 36.06 34.46
CA GLU A 730 21.83 35.87 33.14
C GLU A 730 20.30 35.95 33.26
N ILE A 731 19.66 36.84 32.49
CA ILE A 731 18.22 36.75 32.23
C ILE A 731 18.01 36.82 30.73
N TYR A 732 17.44 35.73 30.20
CA TYR A 732 16.97 35.60 28.84
C TYR A 732 16.01 36.73 28.45
N CYS A 733 16.28 37.38 27.32
CA CYS A 733 15.26 37.94 26.42
C CYS A 733 15.67 37.57 25.00
N GLY A 734 14.75 36.99 24.24
CA GLY A 734 15.05 36.33 22.97
C GLY A 734 15.34 37.30 21.81
N ASP A 735 16.31 36.90 21.00
CA ASP A 735 16.20 36.77 19.54
C ASP A 735 15.60 37.94 18.75
N ASP A 736 16.46 38.84 18.25
CA ASP A 736 16.67 39.02 16.79
C ASP A 736 17.68 40.15 16.45
N VAL A 737 18.99 39.92 16.66
CA VAL A 737 20.05 40.66 15.92
C VAL A 737 21.24 39.74 15.63
N CYS A 738 21.44 39.41 14.36
CA CYS A 738 22.48 38.47 13.93
C CYS A 738 23.73 39.21 13.40
N PHE A 739 24.65 39.55 14.31
CA PHE A 739 25.90 40.25 13.99
C PHE A 739 26.88 39.38 13.19
N VAL A 740 27.45 39.95 12.14
CA VAL A 740 28.57 39.38 11.38
C VAL A 740 29.87 39.66 12.14
N LEU A 741 30.57 38.60 12.56
CA LEU A 741 31.96 38.70 13.01
C LEU A 741 32.83 37.64 12.34
N THR A 742 33.67 38.10 11.43
CA THR A 742 34.86 37.38 10.96
C THR A 742 35.84 37.19 12.11
N TRP A 743 36.34 35.97 12.32
CA TRP A 743 37.47 35.74 13.23
C TRP A 743 38.62 35.04 12.50
N GLN A 744 39.76 35.73 12.43
CA GLN A 744 41.03 35.13 12.01
C GLN A 744 41.60 34.31 13.17
N ALA A 745 42.25 33.19 12.86
CA ALA A 745 42.99 32.43 13.85
C ALA A 745 44.19 33.23 14.38
N SER A 746 44.34 33.29 15.71
CA SER A 746 45.60 33.63 16.37
C SER A 746 46.05 32.47 17.23
N ILE A 747 47.32 32.10 17.09
CA ILE A 747 48.02 31.09 17.89
C ILE A 747 48.30 31.70 19.28
N GLY A 748 48.24 30.88 20.32
CA GLY A 748 48.64 31.25 21.68
C GLY A 748 48.77 30.02 22.58
N ASN A 749 50.00 29.67 22.96
CA ASN A 749 50.29 28.59 23.91
C ASN A 749 50.03 29.04 25.36
N ASP A 750 49.65 28.09 26.21
CA ASP A 750 50.36 27.66 27.44
C ASP A 750 49.34 27.08 28.44
N GLU A 751 49.27 25.78 28.69
CA GLU A 751 50.18 24.90 29.47
C GLU A 751 50.01 24.98 31.01
N ARG A 752 49.76 23.81 31.62
CA ARG A 752 49.87 23.44 33.06
C ARG A 752 48.73 23.87 34.02
N GLN A 753 48.42 23.13 35.09
CA GLN A 753 48.64 21.71 35.48
C GLN A 753 47.54 21.40 36.52
N MET A 754 46.74 20.35 36.38
CA MET A 754 47.00 18.97 36.85
C MET A 754 47.04 18.80 38.38
N GLN A 755 46.04 18.10 38.93
CA GLN A 755 46.26 17.15 40.03
C GLN A 755 45.29 15.96 39.95
N ILE A 756 45.87 14.75 39.97
CA ILE A 756 45.23 13.43 39.93
C ILE A 756 45.65 12.69 41.22
N PRO A 757 44.80 11.85 41.80
CA PRO A 757 45.24 10.48 42.13
C PRO A 757 44.22 9.42 41.63
N HIS A 758 44.62 8.47 40.77
CA HIS A 758 45.16 7.11 41.11
C HIS A 758 44.09 6.13 41.66
N ARG A 759 43.95 4.86 41.23
CA ARG A 759 44.79 3.89 40.45
C ARG A 759 43.87 3.10 39.46
N PHE A 760 44.27 2.66 38.26
CA PHE A 760 45.29 1.64 37.87
C PHE A 760 45.06 0.27 38.54
N ASP A 761 44.95 -0.84 37.79
CA ASP A 761 46.14 -1.46 37.16
C ASP A 761 45.86 -2.46 36.00
N LYS A 762 46.93 -2.67 35.21
CA LYS A 762 47.25 -3.74 34.22
C LYS A 762 47.05 -3.51 32.71
N ALA A 763 48.16 -3.74 32.01
CA ALA A 763 48.39 -3.66 30.57
C ALA A 763 49.24 -4.86 30.10
N GLN A 764 49.60 -4.89 28.80
CA GLN A 764 50.40 -5.90 28.07
C GLN A 764 49.63 -7.22 27.80
N GLY A 765 49.58 -7.78 26.58
CA GLY A 765 50.09 -7.38 25.25
C GLY A 765 50.63 -8.61 24.48
N PHE A 766 50.50 -8.71 23.16
CA PHE A 766 51.41 -9.43 22.22
C PHE A 766 50.99 -9.32 20.73
N CYS A 767 51.96 -9.60 19.86
CA CYS A 767 52.11 -9.28 18.42
C CYS A 767 51.19 -9.89 17.34
N LEU A 768 51.07 -9.14 16.22
CA LEU A 768 51.22 -9.51 14.78
C LEU A 768 50.65 -10.82 14.20
N SER A 769 49.82 -10.71 13.14
CA SER A 769 50.06 -11.36 11.82
C SER A 769 49.18 -10.78 10.69
N PHE A 770 49.55 -11.04 9.43
CA PHE A 770 48.90 -10.61 8.17
C PHE A 770 47.76 -11.55 7.71
N SER A 771 46.70 -11.02 7.06
CA SER A 771 45.95 -11.56 5.88
C SER A 771 44.66 -10.74 5.69
N VAL A 772 44.50 -9.92 4.64
CA VAL A 772 43.84 -10.20 3.33
C VAL A 772 42.38 -10.68 3.40
N ASP A 773 41.47 -9.78 2.99
CA ASP A 773 40.35 -9.94 2.02
C ASP A 773 39.67 -8.55 1.88
N LEU A 774 39.86 -7.77 0.80
CA LEU A 774 39.13 -7.80 -0.49
C LEU A 774 37.62 -8.15 -0.35
N PHE A 775 36.69 -7.37 -0.88
CA PHE A 775 36.69 -6.80 -2.23
C PHE A 775 36.52 -5.27 -2.33
N VAL A 776 37.32 -4.67 -3.20
CA VAL A 776 37.10 -3.37 -3.86
C VAL A 776 37.13 -3.63 -5.37
N PHE A 777 36.49 -2.74 -6.15
CA PHE A 777 36.66 -2.37 -7.57
C PHE A 777 35.28 -2.30 -8.29
N GLU A 778 34.92 -1.25 -9.01
CA GLU A 778 35.63 0.02 -9.27
C GLU A 778 34.66 1.18 -9.59
N ARG A 779 35.19 2.40 -9.68
CA ARG A 779 34.50 3.64 -10.06
C ARG A 779 35.42 4.44 -11.00
N LEU A 780 34.85 5.38 -11.78
CA LEU A 780 35.52 6.39 -12.65
C LEU A 780 35.83 5.86 -14.06
N PHE A 781 35.78 6.60 -15.18
CA PHE A 781 35.52 8.02 -15.57
C PHE A 781 34.79 8.03 -16.96
N PHE A 782 34.24 9.10 -17.57
CA PHE A 782 34.04 10.53 -17.25
C PHE A 782 32.87 11.13 -18.09
N SER A 783 32.22 12.20 -17.60
CA SER A 783 31.73 13.39 -18.33
C SER A 783 31.03 13.25 -19.71
N SER A 784 29.73 13.60 -19.76
CA SER A 784 29.32 14.94 -20.24
C SER A 784 27.83 15.31 -19.95
N ARG A 785 27.58 16.61 -19.99
CA ARG A 785 26.47 17.44 -19.49
C ARG A 785 25.01 17.09 -19.88
N VAL A 786 24.09 17.72 -19.12
CA VAL A 786 22.68 18.12 -19.38
C VAL A 786 21.64 17.31 -18.57
N PRO A 787 20.71 17.96 -17.81
CA PRO A 787 19.76 17.28 -16.93
C PRO A 787 18.41 16.99 -17.60
N GLU A 788 17.79 15.86 -17.27
CA GLU A 788 16.37 15.61 -17.59
C GLU A 788 15.44 16.17 -16.50
N CYS A 789 14.53 17.05 -16.91
CA CYS A 789 13.47 17.57 -16.06
C CYS A 789 12.27 16.61 -16.05
N VAL A 790 11.94 16.04 -14.89
CA VAL A 790 10.66 15.33 -14.69
C VAL A 790 9.56 16.37 -14.46
N TYR A 791 8.75 16.63 -15.47
CA TYR A 791 7.53 17.45 -15.36
C TYR A 791 6.32 16.60 -15.00
N THR A 792 5.80 16.76 -13.78
CA THR A 792 4.54 16.17 -13.35
C THR A 792 3.37 17.05 -13.80
N LEU A 793 2.60 16.61 -14.78
CA LEU A 793 1.42 17.34 -15.26
C LEU A 793 0.25 17.16 -14.27
N SER A 794 -0.25 18.25 -13.69
CA SER A 794 -1.41 18.25 -12.79
C SER A 794 -2.58 19.00 -13.43
N LEU A 795 -3.67 18.29 -13.75
CA LEU A 795 -4.90 18.87 -14.28
C LEU A 795 -5.93 19.03 -13.15
N ARG A 796 -6.28 20.27 -12.83
CA ARG A 796 -7.46 20.59 -11.99
C ARG A 796 -8.65 20.94 -12.89
N PHE A 797 -9.83 20.41 -12.55
CA PHE A 797 -11.11 20.93 -13.01
C PHE A 797 -11.76 21.77 -11.91
N SER A 798 -12.34 22.92 -12.28
CA SER A 798 -13.28 23.69 -11.46
C SER A 798 -14.57 23.95 -12.25
N ARG A 799 -15.72 23.85 -11.57
CA ARG A 799 -17.03 24.31 -12.09
C ARG A 799 -17.08 25.84 -11.99
N GLY A 800 -17.79 26.60 -12.84
CA GLY A 800 -18.58 26.23 -14.02
C GLY A 800 -19.12 27.48 -14.76
N ASP A 801 -20.06 27.24 -15.68
CA ASP A 801 -20.93 28.20 -16.41
C ASP A 801 -20.40 28.98 -17.64
N LEU A 802 -20.80 28.43 -18.81
CA LEU A 802 -21.41 29.06 -20.00
C LEU A 802 -20.63 29.99 -20.98
N LEU A 803 -20.64 29.49 -22.24
CA LEU A 803 -20.53 30.14 -23.57
C LEU A 803 -19.18 30.73 -24.06
N GLU A 804 -18.89 30.38 -25.32
CA GLU A 804 -18.11 31.11 -26.36
C GLU A 804 -16.75 31.76 -25.96
N LEU A 805 -15.62 31.43 -26.59
CA LEU A 805 -15.33 31.85 -27.97
C LEU A 805 -14.02 31.21 -28.54
N ARG A 806 -13.96 31.11 -29.88
CA ARG A 806 -12.82 31.17 -30.83
C ARG A 806 -11.36 31.02 -30.35
N CYS A 807 -10.62 30.20 -31.09
CA CYS A 807 -9.15 30.21 -31.13
C CYS A 807 -8.55 31.56 -31.53
N LEU A 808 -7.42 31.93 -30.94
CA LEU A 808 -6.47 32.90 -31.48
C LEU A 808 -5.03 32.47 -31.17
N THR A 809 -4.09 32.91 -32.00
CA THR A 809 -2.87 32.15 -32.35
C THR A 809 -1.58 32.71 -31.73
N LEU A 810 -0.56 31.83 -31.66
CA LEU A 810 0.85 32.07 -31.31
C LEU A 810 1.39 33.51 -31.45
N THR A 811 2.27 33.91 -30.51
CA THR A 811 3.58 34.47 -30.88
C THR A 811 4.64 34.03 -29.85
N ALA A 812 5.89 33.84 -30.28
CA ALA A 812 6.97 33.23 -29.49
C ALA A 812 8.11 34.20 -29.20
N VAL A 813 8.93 33.86 -28.19
CA VAL A 813 10.36 34.22 -28.14
C VAL A 813 11.15 32.93 -27.94
N CYS A 814 12.15 32.69 -28.80
CA CYS A 814 12.76 31.38 -29.03
C CYS A 814 14.08 31.16 -28.26
N GLY A 815 14.44 29.89 -28.02
CA GLY A 815 15.66 29.53 -27.29
C GLY A 815 16.27 28.12 -27.50
N ILE A 816 15.97 27.40 -28.60
CA ILE A 816 16.65 26.15 -29.06
C ILE A 816 16.43 24.92 -28.10
N VAL A 817 15.84 23.77 -28.45
CA VAL A 817 16.07 22.80 -29.55
C VAL A 817 14.74 22.22 -30.06
N GLN A 818 14.68 21.77 -31.32
CA GLN A 818 13.48 21.18 -31.94
C GLN A 818 13.21 19.73 -31.52
N SER A 819 11.95 19.40 -31.21
CA SER A 819 11.42 18.03 -31.24
C SER A 819 10.05 17.99 -31.90
N ARG A 820 9.90 17.24 -32.99
CA ARG A 820 8.60 17.01 -33.68
C ARG A 820 7.61 16.21 -32.85
N VAL A 821 8.11 15.38 -31.91
CA VAL A 821 7.32 14.35 -31.21
C VAL A 821 6.23 14.96 -30.33
N LEU A 822 6.48 16.11 -29.71
CA LEU A 822 5.53 16.74 -28.79
C LEU A 822 4.27 17.28 -29.52
N MET A 823 4.41 17.71 -30.78
CA MET A 823 3.29 18.25 -31.57
C MET A 823 2.30 17.17 -32.01
N ASP A 824 2.78 15.97 -32.33
CA ASP A 824 1.91 14.87 -32.75
C ASP A 824 1.25 14.16 -31.54
N ALA A 825 1.94 14.08 -30.40
CA ALA A 825 1.35 13.60 -29.15
C ALA A 825 0.18 14.49 -28.68
N VAL A 826 0.34 15.82 -28.72
CA VAL A 826 -0.74 16.76 -28.37
C VAL A 826 -1.92 16.68 -29.33
N LYS A 827 -1.68 16.47 -30.64
CA LYS A 827 -2.75 16.20 -31.62
C LYS A 827 -3.53 14.93 -31.32
N GLN A 828 -2.84 13.82 -30.99
CA GLN A 828 -3.52 12.55 -30.67
C GLN A 828 -4.36 12.65 -29.39
N ILE A 829 -3.86 13.34 -28.36
CA ILE A 829 -4.62 13.54 -27.10
C ILE A 829 -5.88 14.39 -27.35
N LEU A 830 -5.80 15.45 -28.17
CA LEU A 830 -6.95 16.27 -28.55
C LEU A 830 -7.99 15.49 -29.39
N ILE A 831 -7.55 14.60 -30.29
CA ILE A 831 -8.45 13.71 -31.04
C ILE A 831 -9.21 12.77 -30.09
N CYS A 832 -8.51 12.12 -29.15
CA CYS A 832 -9.13 11.22 -28.19
C CYS A 832 -10.13 11.93 -27.26
N TYR A 833 -9.83 13.16 -26.81
CA TYR A 833 -10.75 13.93 -25.96
C TYR A 833 -12.03 14.38 -26.70
N SER A 834 -11.97 14.53 -28.02
CA SER A 834 -13.13 14.92 -28.84
C SER A 834 -14.16 13.79 -29.02
N PHE A 835 -13.72 12.52 -29.00
CA PHE A 835 -14.61 11.37 -29.18
C PHE A 835 -15.58 11.16 -28.00
N THR A 836 -15.10 11.38 -26.77
CA THR A 836 -15.82 11.03 -25.54
C THR A 836 -17.04 11.93 -25.24
N LEU A 837 -17.13 13.12 -25.83
CA LEU A 837 -18.18 14.11 -25.55
C LEU A 837 -19.41 14.03 -26.46
N SER A 838 -19.39 13.21 -27.51
CA SER A 838 -20.43 13.22 -28.55
C SER A 838 -21.56 12.21 -28.39
N GLY A 839 -21.43 11.22 -27.49
CA GLY A 839 -22.50 10.28 -27.14
C GLY A 839 -23.03 9.39 -28.28
N LYS A 840 -22.35 9.34 -29.43
CA LYS A 840 -22.73 8.50 -30.58
C LYS A 840 -21.79 7.31 -30.73
N SER A 841 -22.37 6.17 -31.10
CA SER A 841 -21.58 4.96 -31.38
C SER A 841 -20.77 5.10 -32.66
N ILE A 842 -19.56 4.52 -32.67
CA ILE A 842 -18.57 4.67 -33.75
C ILE A 842 -19.08 4.14 -35.11
N GLY A 843 -20.03 3.19 -35.10
CA GLY A 843 -20.60 2.60 -36.31
C GLY A 843 -21.43 3.54 -37.20
N GLU A 844 -21.93 4.66 -36.70
CA GLU A 844 -22.76 5.59 -37.50
C GLU A 844 -21.97 6.58 -38.37
N GLN A 845 -20.63 6.63 -38.24
CA GLN A 845 -19.79 7.61 -38.95
C GLN A 845 -19.07 7.06 -40.19
N GLY A 846 -19.30 5.80 -40.57
CA GLY A 846 -18.65 5.20 -41.75
C GLY A 846 -17.14 4.99 -41.60
N ILE A 847 -16.61 5.09 -40.37
CA ILE A 847 -15.29 4.56 -40.04
C ILE A 847 -15.44 3.04 -40.00
N GLU A 848 -14.98 2.36 -41.05
CA GLU A 848 -14.93 0.89 -41.03
C GLU A 848 -14.07 0.45 -39.84
N GLU A 849 -14.69 -0.27 -38.91
CA GLU A 849 -13.98 -1.01 -37.88
C GLU A 849 -13.02 -1.96 -38.59
N ILE A 850 -11.72 -1.88 -38.29
CA ILE A 850 -10.69 -2.64 -39.01
C ILE A 850 -10.98 -4.14 -38.81
N THR A 851 -11.58 -4.73 -39.83
CA THR A 851 -11.99 -6.14 -39.88
C THR A 851 -10.85 -7.08 -39.46
N ASP A 852 -11.19 -8.23 -38.88
CA ASP A 852 -10.31 -9.30 -38.36
C ASP A 852 -9.39 -9.96 -39.44
N LYS A 853 -8.59 -9.16 -40.14
CA LYS A 853 -7.55 -9.62 -41.06
C LYS A 853 -6.36 -10.12 -40.25
N ARG A 854 -6.44 -11.41 -39.87
CA ARG A 854 -5.34 -12.14 -39.25
C ARG A 854 -4.10 -12.11 -40.14
N VAL A 855 -2.93 -12.03 -39.51
CA VAL A 855 -1.64 -12.09 -40.20
C VAL A 855 -1.49 -13.47 -40.85
N PRO A 856 -1.27 -13.55 -42.18
CA PRO A 856 -1.12 -14.82 -42.88
C PRO A 856 -0.01 -15.70 -42.27
N CYS A 857 -0.23 -17.01 -42.25
CA CYS A 857 0.73 -17.98 -41.78
C CYS A 857 1.50 -18.57 -42.96
N TYR A 858 2.83 -18.38 -43.01
CA TYR A 858 3.66 -18.96 -44.05
C TYR A 858 3.75 -20.48 -43.91
N ARG A 859 3.37 -21.20 -44.96
CA ARG A 859 3.42 -22.65 -45.08
C ARG A 859 3.91 -23.03 -46.49
N LEU A 860 4.67 -24.11 -46.59
CA LEU A 860 5.11 -24.70 -47.86
C LEU A 860 4.51 -26.07 -48.12
N LEU A 861 4.39 -26.88 -47.06
CA LEU A 861 3.75 -28.19 -47.12
C LEU A 861 2.34 -28.14 -46.52
N ASP A 862 1.42 -28.87 -47.14
CA ASP A 862 0.12 -29.20 -46.57
C ASP A 862 0.26 -30.18 -45.40
N ASP A 863 -0.85 -30.73 -44.91
CA ASP A 863 -0.80 -31.62 -43.74
C ASP A 863 -0.31 -33.04 -44.10
N ASP A 864 -0.46 -33.46 -45.36
CA ASP A 864 -0.02 -34.76 -45.90
C ASP A 864 1.44 -34.76 -46.39
N GLY A 865 2.05 -33.58 -46.56
CA GLY A 865 3.47 -33.43 -46.93
C GLY A 865 3.72 -33.10 -48.40
N PHE A 866 2.70 -32.67 -49.15
CA PHE A 866 2.85 -32.18 -50.51
C PHE A 866 3.01 -30.65 -50.56
N LEU A 867 3.61 -30.14 -51.64
CA LEU A 867 3.78 -28.70 -51.85
C LEU A 867 2.45 -28.01 -52.10
N ILE A 868 2.23 -26.90 -51.38
CA ILE A 868 1.07 -26.03 -51.58
C ILE A 868 1.25 -25.25 -52.89
N SER A 869 0.25 -25.34 -53.77
CA SER A 869 0.23 -24.64 -55.06
C SER A 869 0.44 -23.14 -54.92
N GLY A 870 1.30 -22.56 -55.76
CA GLY A 870 1.60 -21.12 -55.79
C GLY A 870 2.62 -20.65 -54.74
N THR A 871 3.23 -21.56 -53.97
CA THR A 871 4.33 -21.20 -53.05
C THR A 871 5.68 -21.16 -53.76
N THR A 872 6.48 -20.13 -53.48
CA THR A 872 7.87 -19.98 -53.94
C THR A 872 8.83 -20.14 -52.77
N TYR A 873 9.81 -21.03 -52.90
CA TYR A 873 10.85 -21.27 -51.90
C TYR A 873 12.17 -21.67 -52.57
N GLU A 874 13.28 -21.52 -51.84
CA GLU A 874 14.59 -22.04 -52.25
C GLU A 874 14.66 -23.54 -51.95
N GLN A 875 14.87 -24.37 -52.96
CA GLN A 875 14.99 -25.81 -52.78
C GLN A 875 16.31 -26.14 -52.08
N LEU A 876 16.22 -26.65 -50.85
CA LEU A 876 17.34 -27.25 -50.13
C LEU A 876 17.93 -28.42 -50.91
N ASP A 877 19.24 -28.59 -50.79
CA ASP A 877 19.94 -29.75 -51.32
C ASP A 877 19.53 -31.04 -50.57
N LYS A 878 19.84 -32.19 -51.19
CA LYS A 878 19.48 -33.51 -50.64
C LYS A 878 20.17 -33.78 -49.30
N GLU A 879 21.44 -33.41 -49.14
CA GLU A 879 22.24 -33.74 -47.96
C GLU A 879 21.72 -33.00 -46.74
N THR A 880 21.52 -31.68 -46.84
CA THR A 880 20.91 -30.86 -45.79
C THR A 880 19.50 -31.35 -45.44
N THR A 881 18.66 -31.63 -46.46
CA THR A 881 17.27 -32.07 -46.23
C THR A 881 17.22 -33.43 -45.51
N VAL A 882 18.07 -34.38 -45.90
CA VAL A 882 18.17 -35.69 -45.25
C VAL A 882 18.74 -35.54 -43.84
N LYS A 883 19.85 -34.80 -43.63
CA LYS A 883 20.40 -34.55 -42.28
C LYS A 883 19.36 -33.94 -41.35
N MET A 884 18.52 -33.01 -41.86
CA MET A 884 17.43 -32.42 -41.07
C MET A 884 16.43 -33.49 -40.63
N TYR A 885 16.00 -34.38 -41.53
CA TYR A 885 15.08 -35.46 -41.19
C TYR A 885 15.70 -36.46 -40.19
N GLU A 886 16.94 -36.89 -40.43
CA GLU A 886 17.69 -37.77 -39.52
C GLU A 886 17.84 -37.17 -38.12
N SER A 887 18.09 -35.86 -38.04
CA SER A 887 18.21 -35.12 -36.78
C SER A 887 16.87 -35.00 -36.05
N MET A 888 15.75 -34.84 -36.78
CA MET A 888 14.40 -34.87 -36.21
C MET A 888 14.05 -36.25 -35.65
N VAL A 889 14.37 -37.34 -36.38
CA VAL A 889 14.21 -38.71 -35.90
C VAL A 889 15.07 -38.97 -34.65
N SER A 890 16.31 -38.46 -34.66
CA SER A 890 17.25 -38.56 -33.54
C SER A 890 16.73 -37.86 -32.27
N LEU A 891 16.22 -36.64 -32.40
CA LEU A 891 15.59 -35.89 -31.31
C LEU A 891 14.39 -36.65 -30.72
N GLN A 892 13.49 -37.17 -31.57
CA GLN A 892 12.32 -37.92 -31.12
C GLN A 892 12.69 -39.19 -30.32
N ILE A 893 13.67 -39.96 -30.80
CA ILE A 893 14.12 -41.19 -30.13
C ILE A 893 14.82 -40.85 -28.81
N MET A 894 15.68 -39.83 -28.82
CA MET A 894 16.38 -39.34 -27.65
C MET A 894 15.38 -38.93 -26.56
N ASP A 895 14.44 -38.04 -26.89
CA ASP A 895 13.39 -37.57 -25.98
C ASP A 895 12.59 -38.73 -25.38
N THR A 896 12.21 -39.71 -26.21
CA THR A 896 11.44 -40.89 -25.77
C THR A 896 12.21 -41.70 -24.73
N ILE A 897 13.50 -42.01 -25.00
CA ILE A 897 14.32 -42.86 -24.12
C ILE A 897 14.67 -42.13 -22.82
N PHE A 898 15.00 -40.83 -22.86
CA PHE A 898 15.27 -40.06 -21.65
C PHE A 898 14.00 -39.82 -20.81
N TYR A 899 12.84 -39.62 -21.45
CA TYR A 899 11.54 -39.59 -20.76
C TYR A 899 11.24 -40.93 -20.08
N GLU A 900 11.43 -42.07 -20.76
CA GLU A 900 11.30 -43.41 -20.17
C GLU A 900 12.27 -43.60 -18.98
N ALA A 901 13.53 -43.17 -19.10
CA ALA A 901 14.51 -43.23 -18.01
C ALA A 901 14.09 -42.38 -16.80
N GLN A 902 13.48 -41.22 -17.02
CA GLN A 902 12.89 -40.41 -15.96
C GLN A 902 11.71 -41.12 -15.29
N ARG A 903 10.82 -41.75 -16.07
CA ARG A 903 9.69 -42.55 -15.53
C ARG A 903 10.14 -43.79 -14.76
N GLN A 904 11.33 -44.33 -15.08
CA GLN A 904 12.00 -45.39 -14.32
C GLN A 904 12.71 -44.86 -13.04
N GLY A 905 12.67 -43.56 -12.75
CA GLY A 905 13.33 -42.95 -11.59
C GLY A 905 14.85 -42.78 -11.73
N ARG A 906 15.41 -43.01 -12.92
CA ARG A 906 16.87 -42.91 -13.20
C ARG A 906 17.33 -41.46 -13.40
N LEU A 907 16.38 -40.57 -13.67
CA LEU A 907 16.57 -39.12 -13.82
C LEU A 907 15.55 -38.38 -12.95
N SER A 908 15.92 -37.23 -12.41
CA SER A 908 15.01 -36.43 -11.58
C SER A 908 13.96 -35.67 -12.40
N PHE A 909 14.38 -35.06 -13.51
CA PHE A 909 13.54 -34.15 -14.31
C PHE A 909 13.89 -34.25 -15.80
N TYR A 910 12.89 -34.21 -16.67
CA TYR A 910 13.10 -34.14 -18.12
C TYR A 910 11.97 -33.35 -18.81
N VAL A 911 12.23 -32.87 -20.03
CA VAL A 911 11.26 -32.14 -20.86
C VAL A 911 11.40 -32.64 -22.30
N THR A 912 10.29 -32.98 -22.94
CA THR A 912 10.26 -33.46 -24.33
C THR A 912 9.88 -32.34 -25.30
N SER A 913 10.42 -32.42 -26.51
CA SER A 913 10.18 -31.53 -27.66
C SER A 913 9.20 -32.16 -28.67
N THR A 914 8.45 -33.19 -28.27
CA THR A 914 7.56 -33.96 -29.15
C THR A 914 6.42 -33.11 -29.73
N GLY A 915 6.34 -33.04 -31.05
CA GLY A 915 5.47 -32.13 -31.82
C GLY A 915 6.12 -30.78 -32.17
N GLU A 916 7.28 -30.48 -31.61
CA GLU A 916 8.08 -29.25 -31.80
C GLU A 916 9.45 -29.55 -32.48
N GLU A 917 9.64 -30.77 -33.03
CA GLU A 917 10.91 -31.24 -33.63
C GLU A 917 11.31 -30.43 -34.88
N ALA A 918 10.34 -30.09 -35.73
CA ALA A 918 10.58 -29.31 -36.95
C ALA A 918 11.12 -27.90 -36.63
N ILE A 919 10.61 -27.24 -35.58
CA ILE A 919 11.14 -25.93 -35.18
C ILE A 919 12.59 -26.07 -34.72
N ASN A 920 12.87 -27.04 -33.84
CA ASN A 920 14.19 -27.29 -33.29
C ASN A 920 15.25 -27.41 -34.40
N ILE A 921 15.05 -28.37 -35.31
CA ILE A 921 16.06 -28.71 -36.32
C ILE A 921 16.08 -27.71 -37.47
N ALA A 922 14.93 -27.26 -37.98
CA ALA A 922 14.91 -26.34 -39.12
C ALA A 922 15.40 -24.93 -38.76
N THR A 923 15.18 -24.48 -37.52
CA THR A 923 15.78 -23.24 -37.03
C THR A 923 17.30 -23.40 -36.93
N ALA A 924 17.79 -24.51 -36.37
CA ALA A 924 19.23 -24.77 -36.28
C ALA A 924 19.93 -24.86 -37.66
N ALA A 925 19.28 -25.51 -38.64
CA ALA A 925 19.78 -25.63 -40.01
C ALA A 925 19.84 -24.29 -40.76
N ALA A 926 18.96 -23.34 -40.43
CA ALA A 926 18.95 -22.00 -41.01
C ALA A 926 19.98 -21.03 -40.39
N LEU A 927 20.70 -21.46 -39.35
CA LEU A 927 21.68 -20.67 -38.60
C LEU A 927 23.11 -21.15 -38.86
N SER A 928 24.08 -20.27 -38.67
CA SER A 928 25.52 -20.60 -38.69
C SER A 928 25.89 -21.32 -37.39
N PRO A 929 26.91 -22.20 -37.36
CA PRO A 929 27.52 -22.66 -36.10
C PRO A 929 28.02 -21.51 -35.21
N ASP A 930 28.40 -20.38 -35.81
CA ASP A 930 28.94 -19.21 -35.11
C ASP A 930 27.87 -18.35 -34.41
N ASP A 931 26.58 -18.46 -34.79
CA ASP A 931 25.51 -17.67 -34.17
C ASP A 931 25.30 -18.11 -32.71
N ILE A 932 25.22 -17.17 -31.77
CA ILE A 932 24.96 -17.45 -30.36
C ILE A 932 23.47 -17.71 -30.15
N ILE A 933 23.17 -18.83 -29.51
CA ILE A 933 21.84 -19.27 -29.15
C ILE A 933 21.59 -19.00 -27.68
N LEU A 934 20.56 -18.21 -27.37
CA LEU A 934 20.00 -18.04 -26.03
C LEU A 934 18.70 -18.87 -25.94
N PRO A 935 18.80 -20.14 -25.50
CA PRO A 935 17.73 -21.11 -25.61
C PRO A 935 16.66 -20.95 -24.52
N GLN A 936 15.57 -21.70 -24.70
CA GLN A 936 14.71 -22.14 -23.61
C GLN A 936 14.98 -23.65 -23.35
N TYR A 937 14.32 -24.24 -22.36
CA TYR A 937 14.47 -25.65 -21.97
C TYR A 937 13.93 -26.70 -22.98
N ARG A 938 13.63 -26.35 -24.23
CA ARG A 938 13.17 -27.29 -25.28
C ARG A 938 13.85 -27.04 -26.63
N GLU A 939 15.11 -26.66 -26.57
CA GLU A 939 15.97 -26.41 -27.72
C GLU A 939 17.08 -27.48 -27.90
N PRO A 940 16.98 -28.73 -27.38
CA PRO A 940 18.10 -29.69 -27.49
C PRO A 940 18.36 -30.13 -28.92
N GLY A 941 17.39 -29.99 -29.84
CA GLY A 941 17.62 -30.27 -31.26
C GLY A 941 18.62 -29.32 -31.91
N ILE A 942 18.81 -28.11 -31.37
CA ILE A 942 19.82 -27.16 -31.87
C ILE A 942 21.22 -27.64 -31.51
N LEU A 943 21.40 -28.13 -30.28
CA LEU A 943 22.65 -28.77 -29.86
C LEU A 943 22.93 -30.02 -30.69
N LEU A 944 21.92 -30.88 -30.90
CA LEU A 944 22.02 -32.09 -31.71
C LEU A 944 22.42 -31.79 -33.17
N TRP A 945 21.88 -30.72 -33.76
CA TRP A 945 22.26 -30.27 -35.11
C TRP A 945 23.70 -29.74 -35.17
N ARG A 946 24.16 -29.10 -34.10
CA ARG A 946 25.55 -28.65 -33.89
C ARG A 946 26.46 -29.77 -33.36
N ASP A 947 26.12 -31.02 -33.64
CA ASP A 947 26.91 -32.22 -33.34
C ASP A 947 27.21 -32.49 -31.84
N PHE A 948 26.43 -31.91 -30.92
CA PHE A 948 26.50 -32.22 -29.48
C PHE A 948 26.11 -33.69 -29.24
N SER A 949 27.01 -34.44 -28.60
CA SER A 949 26.94 -35.90 -28.60
C SER A 949 25.89 -36.48 -27.64
N MET A 950 25.40 -37.68 -27.95
CA MET A 950 24.51 -38.44 -27.07
C MET A 950 25.17 -38.71 -25.69
N GLU A 951 26.49 -38.83 -25.64
CA GLU A 951 27.26 -39.01 -24.39
C GLU A 951 27.33 -37.72 -23.56
N GLU A 952 27.36 -36.53 -24.18
CA GLU A 952 27.22 -35.24 -23.48
C GLU A 952 25.78 -35.00 -22.99
N PHE A 953 24.76 -35.30 -23.80
CA PHE A 953 23.36 -35.25 -23.37
C PHE A 953 23.12 -36.14 -22.14
N ALA A 954 23.60 -37.39 -22.17
CA ALA A 954 23.52 -38.31 -21.04
C ALA A 954 24.33 -37.79 -19.83
N SER A 955 25.55 -37.29 -20.04
CA SER A 955 26.41 -36.79 -18.97
C SER A 955 25.82 -35.59 -18.24
N GLN A 956 25.18 -34.65 -18.95
CA GLN A 956 24.46 -33.54 -18.33
C GLN A 956 23.20 -34.04 -17.60
N CYS A 957 22.37 -34.87 -18.23
CA CYS A 957 21.13 -35.37 -17.63
C CYS A 957 21.36 -36.17 -16.35
N PHE A 958 22.39 -37.01 -16.33
CA PHE A 958 22.76 -37.79 -15.15
C PHE A 958 23.66 -37.03 -14.17
N GLY A 959 24.05 -35.77 -14.45
CA GLY A 959 24.90 -34.96 -13.58
C GLY A 959 26.26 -35.61 -13.30
N THR A 960 26.93 -36.11 -14.34
CA THR A 960 28.25 -36.74 -14.23
C THR A 960 29.36 -35.69 -14.18
N LYS A 961 30.58 -36.10 -13.83
CA LYS A 961 31.76 -35.21 -13.84
C LYS A 961 32.11 -34.70 -15.25
N ASP A 962 31.70 -35.44 -16.29
CA ASP A 962 32.03 -35.18 -17.70
C ASP A 962 30.97 -34.27 -18.37
N GLY A 963 29.86 -33.98 -17.70
CA GLY A 963 28.85 -33.02 -18.16
C GLY A 963 29.29 -31.56 -17.97
N HIS A 964 29.01 -30.70 -18.95
CA HIS A 964 29.42 -29.28 -18.95
C HIS A 964 28.99 -28.51 -17.68
N GLY A 965 27.81 -28.82 -17.12
CA GLY A 965 27.33 -28.22 -15.87
C GLY A 965 27.79 -28.92 -14.58
N LYS A 966 28.60 -29.99 -14.66
CA LYS A 966 29.07 -30.83 -13.54
C LYS A 966 27.98 -31.17 -12.50
N GLY A 967 26.77 -31.49 -12.95
CA GLY A 967 25.64 -31.82 -12.05
C GLY A 967 25.17 -30.69 -11.12
N ARG A 968 25.68 -29.46 -11.26
CA ARG A 968 25.28 -28.28 -10.46
C ARG A 968 23.98 -27.64 -10.94
N GLN A 969 23.48 -28.07 -12.09
CA GLN A 969 22.29 -27.54 -12.76
C GLN A 969 21.25 -28.65 -12.96
N THR A 970 20.00 -28.24 -13.22
CA THR A 970 18.89 -29.15 -13.54
C THR A 970 19.21 -29.99 -14.79
N PRO A 971 18.85 -31.29 -14.87
CA PRO A 971 19.30 -32.23 -15.92
C PRO A 971 19.21 -31.77 -17.38
N ILE A 972 18.23 -30.92 -17.70
CA ILE A 972 17.94 -30.42 -19.05
C ILE A 972 18.40 -28.97 -19.27
N HIS A 973 19.11 -28.38 -18.31
CA HIS A 973 19.79 -27.11 -18.50
C HIS A 973 21.10 -27.36 -19.22
N TYR A 974 21.02 -27.55 -20.53
CA TYR A 974 22.20 -27.64 -21.37
C TYR A 974 22.83 -26.26 -21.54
N GLY A 975 24.16 -26.24 -21.66
CA GLY A 975 24.97 -25.06 -21.95
C GLY A 975 26.31 -25.54 -22.48
N SER A 976 26.79 -24.97 -23.58
CA SER A 976 28.03 -25.43 -24.21
C SER A 976 28.70 -24.31 -24.99
N LYS A 977 29.88 -23.90 -24.51
CA LYS A 977 30.66 -22.79 -25.10
C LYS A 977 31.18 -23.13 -26.50
N SER A 978 31.55 -24.39 -26.76
CA SER A 978 32.05 -24.83 -28.07
C SER A 978 30.98 -24.83 -29.17
N HIS A 979 29.70 -24.89 -28.77
CA HIS A 979 28.56 -24.94 -29.70
C HIS A 979 27.78 -23.61 -29.73
N ASN A 980 28.36 -22.52 -29.20
CA ASN A 980 27.74 -21.19 -29.06
C ASN A 980 26.31 -21.25 -28.47
N PHE A 981 26.10 -22.12 -27.47
CA PHE A 981 24.79 -22.38 -26.88
C PHE A 981 24.81 -21.97 -25.41
N PHE A 982 24.11 -20.88 -25.09
CA PHE A 982 24.07 -20.33 -23.74
C PHE A 982 23.35 -21.26 -22.77
N THR A 983 23.73 -21.24 -21.50
CA THR A 983 23.10 -22.06 -20.47
C THR A 983 21.62 -21.69 -20.31
N VAL A 984 20.73 -22.69 -20.40
CA VAL A 984 19.29 -22.53 -20.16
C VAL A 984 19.01 -22.01 -18.74
N SER A 985 18.12 -21.02 -18.64
CA SER A 985 17.59 -20.48 -17.38
C SER A 985 16.23 -21.13 -17.04
N SER A 986 15.96 -21.38 -15.75
CA SER A 986 14.67 -21.89 -15.27
C SER A 986 13.54 -20.85 -15.43
N PRO A 987 13.70 -19.60 -14.93
CA PRO A 987 12.75 -18.52 -15.20
C PRO A 987 12.67 -18.20 -16.69
N ILE A 988 11.45 -18.31 -17.25
CA ILE A 988 11.18 -17.99 -18.65
C ILE A 988 11.44 -16.51 -18.96
N ALA A 989 11.66 -16.20 -20.23
CA ALA A 989 11.92 -14.84 -20.76
C ALA A 989 13.21 -14.12 -20.26
N THR A 990 13.85 -14.54 -19.17
CA THR A 990 15.05 -13.88 -18.61
C THR A 990 16.27 -13.81 -19.55
N GLN A 991 16.31 -14.65 -20.59
CA GLN A 991 17.30 -14.62 -21.66
C GLN A 991 17.03 -13.54 -22.74
N LEU A 992 15.82 -12.97 -22.79
CA LEU A 992 15.43 -11.98 -23.81
C LEU A 992 16.11 -10.61 -23.61
N PRO A 993 16.22 -10.04 -22.40
CA PRO A 993 17.03 -8.83 -22.20
C PRO A 993 18.52 -9.09 -22.47
N GLN A 994 19.00 -10.29 -22.16
CA GLN A 994 20.40 -10.68 -22.36
C GLN A 994 20.78 -10.68 -23.84
N VAL A 995 19.98 -11.31 -24.73
CA VAL A 995 20.27 -11.27 -26.18
C VAL A 995 20.22 -9.85 -26.74
N ALA A 996 19.30 -9.02 -26.25
CA ALA A 996 19.15 -7.64 -26.72
C ALA A 996 20.38 -6.78 -26.34
N GLY A 997 20.97 -7.02 -25.16
CA GLY A 997 22.25 -6.42 -24.77
C GLY A 997 23.44 -6.95 -25.57
N VAL A 998 23.55 -8.28 -25.76
CA VAL A 998 24.66 -8.92 -26.48
C VAL A 998 24.70 -8.48 -27.95
N THR A 999 23.57 -8.57 -28.66
CA THR A 999 23.46 -8.12 -30.06
C THR A 999 23.74 -6.64 -30.22
N TYR A 1000 23.26 -5.79 -29.30
CA TYR A 1000 23.55 -4.37 -29.32
C TYR A 1000 25.05 -4.08 -29.12
N SER A 1001 25.72 -4.82 -28.23
CA SER A 1001 27.18 -4.76 -28.08
C SER A 1001 27.90 -5.16 -29.36
N LEU A 1002 27.46 -6.21 -30.05
CA LEU A 1002 28.08 -6.68 -31.29
C LEU A 1002 27.86 -5.70 -32.46
N LYS A 1003 26.69 -5.03 -32.51
CA LYS A 1003 26.42 -3.90 -33.41
C LYS A 1003 27.33 -2.71 -33.12
N MET A 1004 27.57 -2.38 -31.85
CA MET A 1004 28.52 -1.34 -31.46
C MET A 1004 29.98 -1.68 -31.83
N ASP A 1005 30.35 -2.96 -31.75
CA ASP A 1005 31.65 -3.49 -32.24
C ASP A 1005 31.76 -3.51 -33.78
N GLY A 1006 30.68 -3.20 -34.52
CA GLY A 1006 30.65 -3.26 -35.98
C GLY A 1006 30.65 -4.67 -36.56
N LYS A 1007 30.26 -5.69 -35.77
CA LYS A 1007 30.22 -7.10 -36.21
C LYS A 1007 28.88 -7.42 -36.87
N GLU A 1008 28.94 -8.09 -38.02
CA GLU A 1008 27.78 -8.62 -38.74
C GLU A 1008 27.25 -9.91 -38.08
N ALA A 1009 26.85 -9.82 -36.80
CA ALA A 1009 26.34 -10.93 -36.00
C ALA A 1009 24.81 -10.88 -35.84
N CYS A 1010 24.18 -12.05 -35.73
CA CYS A 1010 22.75 -12.21 -35.47
C CYS A 1010 22.57 -13.25 -34.37
N GLU A 1011 22.33 -12.79 -33.15
CA GLU A 1011 22.10 -13.70 -32.02
C GLU A 1011 20.61 -14.01 -31.87
N VAL A 1012 20.33 -15.24 -31.49
CA VAL A 1012 18.99 -15.81 -31.54
C VAL A 1012 18.51 -16.13 -30.13
N ALA A 1013 17.35 -15.62 -29.76
CA ALA A 1013 16.71 -16.01 -28.49
C ALA A 1013 15.36 -16.68 -28.70
N PHE A 1014 15.19 -17.79 -28.01
CA PHE A 1014 13.98 -18.59 -28.03
C PHE A 1014 13.05 -18.22 -26.88
N THR A 1015 11.75 -18.20 -27.13
CA THR A 1015 10.73 -18.08 -26.08
C THR A 1015 9.47 -18.87 -26.44
N GLY A 1016 8.61 -19.12 -25.46
CA GLY A 1016 7.28 -19.69 -25.66
C GLY A 1016 6.20 -18.60 -25.54
N ASP A 1017 4.97 -18.88 -26.00
CA ASP A 1017 3.84 -17.95 -25.89
C ASP A 1017 3.65 -17.39 -24.47
N GLY A 1018 3.76 -18.23 -23.43
CA GLY A 1018 3.76 -17.79 -22.03
C GLY A 1018 4.85 -16.78 -21.67
N GLY A 1019 6.07 -16.96 -22.19
CA GLY A 1019 7.17 -16.02 -21.98
C GLY A 1019 6.92 -14.65 -22.60
N THR A 1020 5.98 -14.54 -23.55
CA THR A 1020 5.58 -13.25 -24.14
C THR A 1020 4.67 -12.40 -23.26
N SER A 1021 4.29 -12.92 -22.09
CA SER A 1021 3.47 -12.24 -21.09
C SER A 1021 4.28 -11.77 -19.88
N GLU A 1022 5.59 -12.06 -19.84
CA GLU A 1022 6.51 -11.62 -18.79
C GLU A 1022 7.06 -10.21 -19.07
N GLY A 1023 7.42 -9.49 -18.01
CA GLY A 1023 8.02 -8.15 -18.10
C GLY A 1023 9.31 -8.12 -18.93
N ASP A 1024 10.14 -9.16 -18.83
CA ASP A 1024 11.39 -9.32 -19.60
C ASP A 1024 11.18 -9.29 -21.12
N PHE A 1025 10.08 -9.87 -21.61
CA PHE A 1025 9.73 -9.81 -23.04
C PHE A 1025 9.42 -8.37 -23.46
N HIS A 1026 8.59 -7.67 -22.70
CA HIS A 1026 8.22 -6.28 -23.00
C HIS A 1026 9.42 -5.33 -22.94
N ALA A 1027 10.31 -5.50 -21.94
CA ALA A 1027 11.55 -4.73 -21.83
C ALA A 1027 12.52 -5.02 -23.00
N SER A 1028 12.70 -6.30 -23.35
CA SER A 1028 13.57 -6.72 -24.45
C SER A 1028 13.07 -6.23 -25.81
N MET A 1029 11.78 -6.39 -26.12
CA MET A 1029 11.19 -5.90 -27.38
C MET A 1029 11.34 -4.38 -27.50
N ASN A 1030 11.03 -3.63 -26.44
CA ASN A 1030 11.17 -2.18 -26.46
C ASN A 1030 12.63 -1.73 -26.64
N PHE A 1031 13.57 -2.34 -25.90
CA PHE A 1031 15.00 -2.02 -26.04
C PHE A 1031 15.51 -2.36 -27.44
N ALA A 1032 15.23 -3.57 -27.94
CA ALA A 1032 15.69 -4.01 -29.25
C ALA A 1032 15.10 -3.16 -30.39
N ALA A 1033 13.84 -2.72 -30.28
CA ALA A 1033 13.22 -1.81 -31.24
C ALA A 1033 13.86 -0.41 -31.22
N VAL A 1034 13.98 0.21 -30.04
CA VAL A 1034 14.48 1.59 -29.89
C VAL A 1034 15.98 1.69 -30.22
N MET A 1035 16.77 0.71 -29.80
CA MET A 1035 18.22 0.67 -30.05
C MET A 1035 18.59 0.01 -31.40
N GLU A 1036 17.58 -0.46 -32.15
CA GLU A 1036 17.74 -1.27 -33.35
C GLU A 1036 18.74 -2.42 -33.16
N ALA A 1037 18.59 -3.21 -32.09
CA ALA A 1037 19.50 -4.31 -31.80
C ALA A 1037 19.27 -5.48 -32.80
N PRO A 1038 20.32 -6.06 -33.41
CA PRO A 1038 20.18 -7.12 -34.41
C PRO A 1038 19.88 -8.49 -33.77
N VAL A 1039 18.70 -8.61 -33.17
CA VAL A 1039 18.19 -9.84 -32.54
C VAL A 1039 17.25 -10.58 -33.47
N LEU A 1040 17.41 -11.90 -33.57
CA LEU A 1040 16.36 -12.78 -34.05
C LEU A 1040 15.61 -13.42 -32.87
N PHE A 1041 14.38 -12.97 -32.63
CA PHE A 1041 13.52 -13.56 -31.61
C PHE A 1041 12.69 -14.69 -32.23
N VAL A 1042 12.80 -15.91 -31.71
CA VAL A 1042 12.00 -17.07 -32.15
C VAL A 1042 11.00 -17.44 -31.07
N CYS A 1043 9.73 -17.08 -31.29
CA CYS A 1043 8.64 -17.41 -30.38
C CYS A 1043 7.90 -18.67 -30.85
N ARG A 1044 7.92 -19.72 -30.03
CA ARG A 1044 7.08 -20.91 -30.21
C ARG A 1044 5.72 -20.67 -29.57
N ASN A 1045 4.71 -20.55 -30.41
CA ASN A 1045 3.33 -20.48 -29.95
C ASN A 1045 2.72 -21.88 -30.09
N ASN A 1046 2.72 -22.65 -28.98
CA ASN A 1046 2.09 -23.97 -28.94
C ASN A 1046 0.66 -23.95 -28.41
N GLY A 1047 0.09 -22.75 -28.25
CA GLY A 1047 -1.24 -22.51 -27.73
C GLY A 1047 -1.37 -22.56 -26.20
N TRP A 1048 -0.31 -22.90 -25.45
CA TRP A 1048 -0.40 -23.26 -24.02
C TRP A 1048 0.80 -22.82 -23.16
N ALA A 1049 0.63 -21.75 -22.38
CA ALA A 1049 1.55 -21.35 -21.32
C ALA A 1049 1.40 -22.28 -20.11
N ILE A 1050 2.18 -23.36 -20.12
CA ILE A 1050 2.08 -24.48 -19.18
C ILE A 1050 0.68 -25.13 -19.24
N ARG A 1051 -0.29 -24.56 -18.52
CA ARG A 1051 -1.72 -24.93 -18.44
C ARG A 1051 -2.69 -23.90 -19.02
N ASN A 1052 -2.24 -22.67 -19.29
CA ASN A 1052 -3.13 -21.57 -19.65
C ASN A 1052 -3.20 -21.41 -21.18
N PRO A 1053 -4.38 -21.51 -21.81
CA PRO A 1053 -4.50 -21.39 -23.26
C PRO A 1053 -4.26 -19.94 -23.71
N ILE A 1054 -3.67 -19.74 -24.89
CA ILE A 1054 -3.34 -18.39 -25.42
C ILE A 1054 -4.52 -17.43 -25.51
N SER A 1055 -5.75 -17.93 -25.64
CA SER A 1055 -6.98 -17.13 -25.63
C SER A 1055 -7.24 -16.39 -24.32
N GLN A 1056 -6.62 -16.84 -23.22
CA GLN A 1056 -6.61 -16.17 -21.92
C GLN A 1056 -5.38 -15.26 -21.73
N GLN A 1057 -4.30 -15.46 -22.51
CA GLN A 1057 -3.05 -14.71 -22.39
C GLN A 1057 -3.07 -13.39 -23.19
N PHE A 1058 -3.66 -13.37 -24.38
CA PHE A 1058 -3.76 -12.18 -25.21
C PHE A 1058 -5.00 -12.22 -26.13
N ARG A 1059 -5.56 -11.04 -26.44
CA ARG A 1059 -6.85 -10.89 -27.15
C ARG A 1059 -6.72 -10.57 -28.65
N ARG A 1060 -5.50 -10.37 -29.16
CA ARG A 1060 -5.23 -10.10 -30.57
C ARG A 1060 -4.61 -11.32 -31.25
N ASP A 1061 -4.44 -11.23 -32.56
CA ASP A 1061 -4.01 -12.32 -33.44
C ASP A 1061 -2.54 -12.73 -33.22
N GLY A 1062 -2.26 -13.43 -32.13
CA GLY A 1062 -0.97 -14.06 -31.85
C GLY A 1062 0.11 -13.15 -31.25
N VAL A 1063 1.34 -13.68 -31.24
CA VAL A 1063 2.56 -12.99 -30.81
C VAL A 1063 3.12 -12.11 -31.93
N VAL A 1064 2.88 -12.46 -33.20
CA VAL A 1064 3.35 -11.66 -34.36
C VAL A 1064 2.92 -10.19 -34.27
N VAL A 1065 1.68 -9.92 -33.83
CA VAL A 1065 1.15 -8.57 -33.64
C VAL A 1065 1.70 -7.87 -32.39
N LYS A 1066 2.17 -8.62 -31.37
CA LYS A 1066 2.90 -8.02 -30.23
C LYS A 1066 4.21 -7.38 -30.72
N GLY A 1067 4.99 -8.09 -31.54
CA GLY A 1067 6.23 -7.53 -32.12
C GLY A 1067 5.97 -6.32 -33.03
N GLN A 1068 4.94 -6.39 -33.87
CA GLN A 1068 4.53 -5.26 -34.72
C GLN A 1068 4.13 -4.03 -33.88
N GLY A 1069 3.51 -4.24 -32.70
CA GLY A 1069 3.19 -3.17 -31.76
C GLY A 1069 4.41 -2.42 -31.18
N TYR A 1070 5.59 -3.05 -31.18
CA TYR A 1070 6.87 -2.41 -30.85
C TYR A 1070 7.60 -1.85 -32.08
N GLY A 1071 7.01 -1.93 -33.29
CA GLY A 1071 7.68 -1.56 -34.54
C GLY A 1071 8.68 -2.62 -35.03
N ILE A 1072 8.74 -3.81 -34.42
CA ILE A 1072 9.59 -4.92 -34.84
C ILE A 1072 8.93 -5.63 -36.02
N ARG A 1073 9.72 -5.96 -37.06
CA ARG A 1073 9.23 -6.79 -38.17
C ARG A 1073 8.94 -8.19 -37.66
N SER A 1074 7.71 -8.64 -37.86
CA SER A 1074 7.26 -9.94 -37.36
C SER A 1074 6.78 -10.85 -38.49
N ILE A 1075 7.29 -12.08 -38.53
CA ILE A 1075 6.94 -13.13 -39.50
C ILE A 1075 6.16 -14.22 -38.75
N ARG A 1076 5.09 -14.75 -39.36
CA ARG A 1076 4.37 -15.92 -38.85
C ARG A 1076 4.61 -17.13 -39.75
N VAL A 1077 4.97 -18.25 -39.15
CA VAL A 1077 5.26 -19.51 -39.86
C VAL A 1077 4.56 -20.71 -39.22
N GLY A 1078 4.18 -21.69 -40.04
CA GLY A 1078 3.70 -22.99 -39.57
C GLY A 1078 4.85 -23.81 -39.01
N GLY A 1079 4.99 -23.82 -37.68
CA GLY A 1079 6.12 -24.43 -36.95
C GLY A 1079 6.33 -25.92 -37.21
N ASN A 1080 5.25 -26.65 -37.54
CA ASN A 1080 5.33 -28.09 -37.81
C ASN A 1080 5.73 -28.41 -39.27
N GLY A 1081 6.06 -27.41 -40.09
CA GLY A 1081 6.60 -27.58 -41.44
C GLY A 1081 8.08 -27.20 -41.53
N ALA A 1082 8.97 -28.19 -41.51
CA ALA A 1082 10.43 -27.97 -41.45
C ALA A 1082 10.96 -27.02 -42.56
N LEU A 1083 10.56 -27.22 -43.82
CA LEU A 1083 10.96 -26.33 -44.93
C LEU A 1083 10.50 -24.87 -44.73
N ALA A 1084 9.28 -24.68 -44.20
CA ALA A 1084 8.70 -23.36 -43.99
C ALA A 1084 9.44 -22.63 -42.86
N VAL A 1085 9.73 -23.32 -41.76
CA VAL A 1085 10.55 -22.78 -40.66
C VAL A 1085 11.96 -22.44 -41.15
N TYR A 1086 12.64 -23.34 -41.85
CA TYR A 1086 13.98 -23.09 -42.40
C TYR A 1086 13.99 -21.80 -43.25
N SER A 1087 13.07 -21.70 -44.22
CA SER A 1087 13.00 -20.54 -45.11
C SER A 1087 12.69 -19.25 -44.36
N ALA A 1088 11.76 -19.29 -43.40
CA ALA A 1088 11.37 -18.12 -42.61
C ALA A 1088 12.49 -17.65 -41.67
N VAL A 1089 13.18 -18.57 -41.01
CA VAL A 1089 14.31 -18.27 -40.11
C VAL A 1089 15.51 -17.76 -40.90
N ARG A 1090 15.85 -18.39 -42.03
CA ARG A 1090 16.96 -17.95 -42.89
C ARG A 1090 16.71 -16.54 -43.43
N ALA A 1091 15.52 -16.28 -43.98
CA ALA A 1091 15.14 -14.94 -44.42
C ALA A 1091 15.13 -13.92 -43.26
N ALA A 1092 14.68 -14.31 -42.06
CA ALA A 1092 14.72 -13.45 -40.88
C ALA A 1092 16.16 -13.12 -40.45
N LYS A 1093 17.06 -14.12 -40.40
CA LYS A 1093 18.49 -13.91 -40.13
C LYS A 1093 19.12 -12.97 -41.17
N GLU A 1094 18.88 -13.21 -42.46
CA GLU A 1094 19.40 -12.36 -43.54
C GLU A 1094 18.91 -10.91 -43.40
N MET A 1095 17.65 -10.68 -42.98
CA MET A 1095 17.15 -9.34 -42.65
C MET A 1095 17.84 -8.74 -41.41
N VAL A 1096 18.00 -9.50 -40.33
CA VAL A 1096 18.65 -9.04 -39.08
C VAL A 1096 20.09 -8.59 -39.35
N VAL A 1097 20.88 -9.43 -40.04
CA VAL A 1097 22.28 -9.12 -40.36
C VAL A 1097 22.39 -7.93 -41.32
N ARG A 1098 21.66 -7.95 -42.45
CA ARG A 1098 21.76 -6.94 -43.50
C ARG A 1098 21.26 -5.56 -43.05
N GLU A 1099 20.23 -5.53 -42.23
CA GLU A 1099 19.55 -4.28 -41.87
C GLU A 1099 19.87 -3.80 -40.45
N GLN A 1100 20.60 -4.61 -39.67
CA GLN A 1100 21.02 -4.31 -38.30
C GLN A 1100 19.85 -3.87 -37.41
N LYS A 1101 18.74 -4.64 -37.45
CA LYS A 1101 17.46 -4.39 -36.77
C LYS A 1101 16.84 -5.69 -36.27
N PRO A 1102 15.98 -5.67 -35.23
CA PRO A 1102 15.37 -6.88 -34.71
C PRO A 1102 14.30 -7.45 -35.65
N VAL A 1103 14.16 -8.78 -35.63
CA VAL A 1103 13.06 -9.51 -36.29
C VAL A 1103 12.47 -10.52 -35.30
N LEU A 1104 11.15 -10.67 -35.32
CA LEU A 1104 10.41 -11.65 -34.53
C LEU A 1104 9.81 -12.72 -35.45
N VAL A 1105 10.01 -13.99 -35.14
CA VAL A 1105 9.38 -15.13 -35.83
C VAL A 1105 8.41 -15.81 -34.86
N GLU A 1106 7.11 -15.73 -35.13
CA GLU A 1106 6.09 -16.56 -34.46
C GLU A 1106 5.93 -17.89 -35.22
N ALA A 1107 6.40 -18.97 -34.61
CA ALA A 1107 6.16 -20.33 -35.09
C ALA A 1107 4.92 -20.92 -34.42
N LEU A 1108 3.83 -21.06 -35.19
CA LEU A 1108 2.59 -21.71 -34.73
C LEU A 1108 2.77 -23.23 -34.76
N THR A 1109 2.73 -23.86 -33.59
CA THR A 1109 3.10 -25.27 -33.40
C THR A 1109 2.21 -25.93 -32.35
N TYR A 1110 2.54 -27.16 -31.94
CA TYR A 1110 1.81 -27.83 -30.88
C TYR A 1110 2.66 -28.88 -30.16
N ARG A 1111 2.84 -28.68 -28.84
CA ARG A 1111 3.50 -29.63 -27.95
C ARG A 1111 2.58 -30.83 -27.71
N VAL A 1112 2.86 -31.97 -28.32
CA VAL A 1112 2.08 -33.20 -28.08
C VAL A 1112 2.26 -33.70 -26.64
N GLY A 1113 3.47 -33.58 -26.08
CA GLY A 1113 3.79 -34.00 -24.71
C GLY A 1113 3.24 -33.14 -23.57
N HIS A 1114 3.44 -33.61 -22.34
CA HIS A 1114 3.25 -32.81 -21.13
C HIS A 1114 4.20 -31.61 -21.09
N HIS A 1115 3.97 -30.63 -20.22
CA HIS A 1115 4.86 -29.46 -20.13
C HIS A 1115 6.30 -29.84 -19.73
N SER A 1116 6.41 -30.80 -18.80
CA SER A 1116 7.62 -31.40 -18.23
C SER A 1116 7.24 -32.73 -17.55
N THR A 1117 8.19 -33.56 -17.11
CA THR A 1117 7.85 -34.87 -16.50
C THR A 1117 6.98 -34.83 -15.22
N PRO A 1118 7.04 -33.81 -14.34
CA PRO A 1118 6.10 -33.70 -13.21
C PRO A 1118 4.69 -33.22 -13.61
N ASP A 1119 4.52 -32.74 -14.85
CA ASP A 1119 3.23 -32.29 -15.35
C ASP A 1119 2.38 -33.42 -15.94
N ASP A 1120 1.07 -33.24 -15.88
CA ASP A 1120 0.07 -34.05 -16.54
C ASP A 1120 -0.87 -33.11 -17.31
N SER A 1121 -0.73 -33.15 -18.64
CA SER A 1121 -1.50 -32.30 -19.56
C SER A 1121 -2.89 -32.81 -19.87
N THR A 1122 -3.23 -34.06 -19.57
CA THR A 1122 -4.57 -34.61 -19.85
C THR A 1122 -5.66 -34.01 -18.95
N LYS A 1123 -5.24 -33.35 -17.86
CA LYS A 1123 -6.13 -32.61 -16.94
C LYS A 1123 -6.64 -31.28 -17.48
N TYR A 1124 -5.98 -30.69 -18.48
CA TYR A 1124 -6.31 -29.35 -18.99
C TYR A 1124 -6.32 -29.23 -20.52
N ARG A 1125 -5.92 -30.28 -21.25
CA ARG A 1125 -6.01 -30.40 -22.72
C ARG A 1125 -6.87 -31.59 -23.10
N SER A 1126 -7.69 -31.43 -24.15
CA SER A 1126 -8.58 -32.51 -24.57
C SER A 1126 -7.81 -33.62 -25.29
N VAL A 1127 -8.23 -34.87 -25.09
CA VAL A 1127 -7.59 -36.03 -25.77
C VAL A 1127 -7.77 -35.92 -27.29
N SER A 1128 -8.92 -35.44 -27.76
CA SER A 1128 -9.20 -35.21 -29.19
C SER A 1128 -8.25 -34.22 -29.84
N GLU A 1129 -7.92 -33.12 -29.16
CA GLU A 1129 -6.95 -32.12 -29.63
C GLU A 1129 -5.55 -32.74 -29.72
N ILE A 1130 -5.14 -33.51 -28.71
CA ILE A 1130 -3.84 -34.21 -28.69
C ILE A 1130 -3.74 -35.23 -29.85
N GLU A 1131 -4.77 -36.05 -30.08
CA GLU A 1131 -4.77 -37.05 -31.16
C GLU A 1131 -4.84 -36.42 -32.56
N GLN A 1132 -5.53 -35.28 -32.72
CA GLN A 1132 -5.50 -34.51 -33.98
C GLN A 1132 -4.08 -34.05 -34.34
N TRP A 1133 -3.33 -33.54 -33.36
CA TRP A 1133 -1.95 -33.10 -33.60
C TRP A 1133 -0.94 -34.25 -33.75
N LYS A 1134 -1.20 -35.42 -33.14
CA LYS A 1134 -0.42 -36.66 -33.39
C LYS A 1134 -0.61 -37.24 -34.79
N SER A 1135 -1.78 -37.04 -35.38
CA SER A 1135 -2.16 -37.54 -36.71
C SER A 1135 -1.86 -36.51 -37.81
N SER A 1136 -2.79 -35.59 -38.09
CA SER A 1136 -2.66 -34.60 -39.18
C SER A 1136 -1.62 -33.50 -38.89
N GLY A 1137 -1.38 -33.19 -37.61
CA GLY A 1137 -0.46 -32.12 -37.20
C GLY A 1137 1.02 -32.53 -37.11
N ASN A 1138 1.36 -33.78 -37.42
CA ASN A 1138 2.65 -34.36 -37.02
C ASN A 1138 3.82 -33.90 -37.90
N PRO A 1139 4.85 -33.20 -37.35
CA PRO A 1139 5.98 -32.72 -38.13
C PRO A 1139 6.84 -33.84 -38.72
N MET A 1140 6.91 -35.00 -38.05
CA MET A 1140 7.69 -36.15 -38.52
C MET A 1140 7.08 -36.74 -39.78
N THR A 1141 5.79 -37.12 -39.73
CA THR A 1141 5.08 -37.72 -40.87
C THR A 1141 5.11 -36.79 -42.09
N ARG A 1142 4.84 -35.51 -41.87
CA ARG A 1142 4.79 -34.50 -42.95
C ARG A 1142 6.13 -34.34 -43.65
N PHE A 1143 7.23 -34.23 -42.90
CA PHE A 1143 8.55 -34.08 -43.52
C PHE A 1143 9.06 -35.41 -44.10
N ARG A 1144 8.76 -36.55 -43.47
CA ARG A 1144 9.02 -37.88 -44.01
C ARG A 1144 8.41 -38.08 -45.39
N ASN A 1145 7.11 -37.79 -45.53
CA ASN A 1145 6.38 -37.92 -46.78
C ASN A 1145 7.01 -37.07 -47.89
N TRP A 1146 7.44 -35.85 -47.56
CA TRP A 1146 8.17 -34.98 -48.49
C TRP A 1146 9.51 -35.59 -48.95
N VAL A 1147 10.37 -36.03 -48.03
CA VAL A 1147 11.69 -36.59 -48.36
C VAL A 1147 11.57 -37.93 -49.12
N GLN A 1148 10.57 -38.75 -48.78
CA GLN A 1148 10.24 -39.98 -49.50
C GLN A 1148 9.70 -39.70 -50.92
N ALA A 1149 8.82 -38.69 -51.08
CA ALA A 1149 8.29 -38.30 -52.39
C ALA A 1149 9.37 -37.77 -53.35
N ASN A 1150 10.46 -37.19 -52.82
CA ASN A 1150 11.63 -36.78 -53.60
C ASN A 1150 12.60 -37.95 -53.90
N GLY A 1151 12.33 -39.17 -53.43
CA GLY A 1151 13.19 -40.34 -53.60
C GLY A 1151 14.48 -40.27 -52.78
N TRP A 1152 14.47 -39.55 -51.65
CA TRP A 1152 15.65 -39.32 -50.81
C TRP A 1152 15.69 -40.16 -49.53
N TRP A 1153 14.58 -40.83 -49.19
CA TRP A 1153 14.43 -41.67 -47.99
C TRP A 1153 13.58 -42.93 -48.24
N THR A 1154 13.89 -44.03 -47.56
CA THR A 1154 13.15 -45.31 -47.65
C THR A 1154 12.80 -45.90 -46.27
N ASP A 1155 11.93 -46.91 -46.26
CA ASP A 1155 11.48 -47.60 -45.05
C ASP A 1155 12.62 -48.43 -44.41
N GLU A 1156 13.56 -48.93 -45.22
CA GLU A 1156 14.77 -49.61 -44.76
C GLU A 1156 15.70 -48.63 -44.03
N GLN A 1157 15.96 -47.45 -44.61
CA GLN A 1157 16.79 -46.40 -43.99
C GLN A 1157 16.17 -45.90 -42.68
N GLU A 1158 14.84 -45.71 -42.64
CA GLU A 1158 14.10 -45.40 -41.42
C GLU A 1158 14.36 -46.43 -40.31
N THR A 1159 14.28 -47.72 -40.65
CA THR A 1159 14.44 -48.83 -39.71
C THR A 1159 15.87 -48.95 -39.19
N GLU A 1160 16.86 -48.84 -40.08
CA GLU A 1160 18.28 -48.86 -39.75
C GLU A 1160 18.65 -47.68 -38.84
N LEU A 1161 18.27 -46.45 -39.23
CA LEU A 1161 18.52 -45.23 -38.47
C LEU A 1161 17.92 -45.31 -37.06
N ARG A 1162 16.63 -45.70 -36.94
CA ARG A 1162 15.95 -45.83 -35.64
C ARG A 1162 16.65 -46.86 -34.74
N GLY A 1163 17.09 -47.98 -35.30
CA GLY A 1163 17.85 -49.00 -34.58
C GLY A 1163 19.22 -48.51 -34.10
N ALA A 1164 19.95 -47.80 -34.97
CA ALA A 1164 21.27 -47.24 -34.68
C ALA A 1164 21.20 -46.20 -33.55
N ILE A 1165 20.31 -45.21 -33.65
CA ILE A 1165 20.16 -44.15 -32.64
C ILE A 1165 19.72 -44.74 -31.30
N ARG A 1166 18.74 -45.66 -31.28
CA ARG A 1166 18.30 -46.32 -30.03
C ARG A 1166 19.47 -47.02 -29.34
N LYS A 1167 20.35 -47.69 -30.10
CA LYS A 1167 21.57 -48.32 -29.57
C LYS A 1167 22.59 -47.29 -29.06
N GLN A 1168 22.77 -46.15 -29.75
CA GLN A 1168 23.65 -45.07 -29.31
C GLN A 1168 23.17 -44.41 -28.00
N VAL A 1169 21.90 -44.01 -27.90
CA VAL A 1169 21.34 -43.38 -26.70
C VAL A 1169 21.40 -44.33 -25.50
N LEU A 1170 21.04 -45.60 -25.68
CA LEU A 1170 21.15 -46.59 -24.60
C LEU A 1170 22.59 -46.83 -24.17
N LYS A 1171 23.56 -46.85 -25.10
CA LYS A 1171 25.00 -46.91 -24.76
C LYS A 1171 25.43 -45.68 -23.97
N ALA A 1172 25.05 -44.48 -24.40
CA ALA A 1172 25.40 -43.23 -23.73
C ALA A 1172 24.88 -43.17 -22.30
N ILE A 1173 23.63 -43.59 -22.07
CA ILE A 1173 23.05 -43.73 -20.73
C ILE A 1173 23.85 -44.74 -19.88
N GLN A 1174 24.16 -45.92 -20.42
CA GLN A 1174 24.97 -46.93 -19.71
C GLN A 1174 26.39 -46.47 -19.37
N VAL A 1175 26.96 -45.56 -20.16
CA VAL A 1175 28.24 -44.90 -19.84
C VAL A 1175 28.02 -43.90 -18.70
N ALA A 1176 27.08 -42.98 -18.84
CA ALA A 1176 26.80 -41.93 -17.85
C ALA A 1176 26.40 -42.47 -16.45
N GLU A 1177 25.72 -43.61 -16.39
CA GLU A 1177 25.39 -44.31 -15.12
C GLU A 1177 26.61 -44.93 -14.43
N LYS A 1178 27.66 -45.27 -15.18
CA LYS A 1178 28.93 -45.81 -14.66
C LYS A 1178 29.96 -44.70 -14.38
N THR A 1179 29.80 -43.54 -15.02
CA THR A 1179 30.66 -42.38 -14.79
C THR A 1179 30.48 -41.81 -13.39
N GLN A 1180 31.61 -41.55 -12.72
CA GLN A 1180 31.63 -40.96 -11.39
C GLN A 1180 30.95 -39.57 -11.38
N LYS A 1181 30.23 -39.26 -10.29
CA LYS A 1181 29.75 -37.90 -10.02
C LYS A 1181 30.94 -36.95 -9.79
N PRO A 1182 30.82 -35.64 -10.10
CA PRO A 1182 31.87 -34.67 -9.80
C PRO A 1182 32.11 -34.59 -8.29
N SER A 1183 33.32 -34.21 -7.87
CA SER A 1183 33.56 -34.00 -6.45
C SER A 1183 32.87 -32.72 -5.97
N LEU A 1184 32.55 -32.62 -4.69
CA LEU A 1184 31.99 -31.39 -4.10
C LEU A 1184 32.94 -30.18 -4.17
N LYS A 1185 34.19 -30.37 -4.62
CA LYS A 1185 35.18 -29.30 -4.84
C LYS A 1185 35.25 -28.85 -6.32
N ASP A 1186 34.72 -29.64 -7.25
CA ASP A 1186 34.82 -29.43 -8.71
C ASP A 1186 33.61 -28.69 -9.30
#